data_AF-A0A8C4E643-F1
#
_entry.id   AF-A0A8C4E643-F1
#
_cell.length_a   1.000
_cell.length_b   1.000
_cell.length_c   1.000
_cell.angle_alpha   90.00
_cell.angle_beta   90.00
_cell.angle_gamma   90.00
#
_symmetry.space_group_name_H-M   'P 1'
#
loop_
_entity.id
_entity.type
_entity.pdbx_description
1 polymer ?
#
loop_
_entity_poly.entity_id
_entity_poly.type
_entity_poly.pdbx_seq_one_letter_code
_entity_poly.pdbx_strand_id
1 'polypeptide(L)'
;CHPGLHLQNIYVYLYFAGVLPVFQGKPYVFDRVLPPNTEQVQVYDTCARQIVKDVLGGYNGTIFAYGQTASGKTHTMEGNLHDPRLMGIIPRISRDIFDHIYSMDENLEFHIKVSYFEIYLDKIRDLLDVSKTNLAVHEDKNRVPFVKGCTERFVSSPDEVMDVIDEGKANRHVAVTNMNEHSSRSHSIFLINIKQENVETEMKLSGKLYLVDLAGSEKVSKTGAEGAVLDEAKNINKSLSALGNVIAALSEGTKTHVPYRDSKMTRILQDSLGGNCRTTIIICCSPSVYNEAETKSTLMFGQRAKTIKNTVSVNLELTAEEWKKKYEKEKEKNRSLNIIIQKLENELKRWRKGESVPVEEQLSSKNKKSSSSETTAVIDSLALPPVPLSDEEKTQYETLISDLYHQLDDKDDEINHHSQTAEKFKQQLIDQDELLLSSRQDYERLQDELSRLQRDSDSAKEEVKEVLQALEELAVNYDHKSQEVENKNRCNEQLNEELANKTVNLEAVQRELLTLQEISSHHKKRSADILSLLLRDLSEIGIKLSLSLQMTEMSGVMEEEFTTARLYVSKMKSEVKSLVNRSKQLEVNLTENMCRMEATEKELNTGQLLVSQLQAKIGSLTDDLLKVEQKKRKLEESQDSLMEEIAKLHAQGQMHEVTVMDKEKEHMSRLKDAVEMKRTLEEQMENHREVHQKQLSRLRDEIEQKQRNVDQLKDLNQALQLENRKLQSDFDKLRAEDQNKDHKLQKLLFLNEKREQAKEDLKGLEETVAKELQTLNNLRKVFIEDISTRVKNSSENDCDEAGGSLAQRQRIIFLENNLEQLSKVHKQLVRDNADLRCELPKLEKRLRATAERVKALETALRDAKESGVRDRKRYQQEVDRIKEAVRSKNVSRRGHFAQIGEKMVVTVHNDERPLRSWDEISVRFYRQTDRQTGAQQQQYWQWQSSRTMAGGSTRIDKNLRDEKAQELRGRSEVSNMH
;
A
#
# COMPACT_ATOMS: atom_id res chain seq x y z
N CYS A 1 59.80 48.54 4.35
CA CYS A 1 59.06 49.48 5.21
C CYS A 1 57.58 49.13 5.21
N HIS A 2 57.07 48.60 6.32
CA HIS A 2 55.65 48.57 6.70
C HIS A 2 55.19 50.01 7.11
N PRO A 3 53.90 50.30 7.41
CA PRO A 3 52.71 49.43 7.53
C PRO A 3 51.39 49.97 6.91
N GLY A 4 50.38 49.10 6.86
CA GLY A 4 48.98 49.43 6.67
C GLY A 4 48.11 48.20 6.92
N LEU A 5 47.89 47.85 8.19
CA LEU A 5 47.12 46.70 8.69
C LEU A 5 46.05 47.21 9.66
N HIS A 6 44.78 46.85 9.42
CA HIS A 6 43.88 46.15 10.36
C HIS A 6 42.38 46.41 10.08
N LEU A 7 41.70 45.41 9.50
CA LEU A 7 40.75 44.55 10.22
C LEU A 7 40.26 43.42 9.30
N GLN A 8 40.74 42.21 9.60
CA GLN A 8 40.39 40.93 8.98
C GLN A 8 39.13 40.35 9.63
N ASN A 9 38.22 39.82 8.79
CA ASN A 9 37.57 38.49 8.89
C ASN A 9 36.15 38.54 8.31
N ILE A 10 35.96 37.97 7.11
CA ILE A 10 34.88 37.03 6.73
C ILE A 10 35.38 36.29 5.47
N TYR A 11 35.64 34.99 5.61
CA TYR A 11 35.84 34.03 4.52
C TYR A 11 34.48 33.46 4.11
N VAL A 12 34.25 33.21 2.81
CA VAL A 12 34.10 31.87 2.20
C VAL A 12 34.15 32.03 0.67
N TYR A 13 35.05 31.26 0.04
CA TYR A 13 35.38 31.31 -1.39
C TYR A 13 34.39 30.48 -2.24
N LEU A 14 33.84 31.10 -3.29
CA LEU A 14 33.26 30.47 -4.48
C LEU A 14 33.37 31.52 -5.61
N TYR A 15 34.59 31.73 -6.15
CA TYR A 15 34.75 32.68 -7.25
C TYR A 15 34.68 31.99 -8.61
N PHE A 16 33.62 32.38 -9.29
CA PHE A 16 33.21 32.07 -10.64
C PHE A 16 34.14 32.73 -11.67
N ALA A 17 34.84 31.90 -12.42
CA ALA A 17 35.24 32.13 -13.80
C ALA A 17 35.31 30.73 -14.43
N GLY A 18 34.53 30.51 -15.50
CA GLY A 18 34.23 29.21 -16.11
C GLY A 18 35.14 28.02 -15.73
N VAL A 19 34.51 26.98 -15.18
CA VAL A 19 34.97 25.57 -15.05
C VAL A 19 35.50 25.09 -13.67
N LEU A 20 35.67 25.91 -12.62
CA LEU A 20 36.21 25.38 -11.33
C LEU A 20 35.60 25.96 -10.04
N PRO A 21 34.80 25.18 -9.27
CA PRO A 21 34.55 25.43 -7.86
C PRO A 21 35.82 25.20 -7.04
N VAL A 22 36.39 26.27 -6.49
CA VAL A 22 37.53 26.22 -5.55
C VAL A 22 36.99 26.28 -4.13
N PHE A 23 37.12 25.16 -3.40
CA PHE A 23 36.70 25.06 -2.00
C PHE A 23 37.94 24.72 -1.15
N GLN A 24 38.32 25.58 -0.20
CA GLN A 24 39.54 25.45 0.62
C GLN A 24 40.83 25.11 -0.19
N GLY A 25 41.00 25.70 -1.37
CA GLY A 25 42.20 25.51 -2.21
C GLY A 25 42.23 24.22 -3.04
N LYS A 26 41.20 23.34 -2.98
CA LYS A 26 41.05 22.21 -3.90
C LYS A 26 40.03 22.53 -5.01
N PRO A 27 40.42 22.46 -6.30
CA PRO A 27 39.50 22.60 -7.42
C PRO A 27 38.65 21.32 -7.59
N TYR A 28 37.35 21.49 -7.76
CA TYR A 28 36.41 20.44 -8.16
C TYR A 28 35.98 20.67 -9.61
N VAL A 29 36.07 19.66 -10.49
CA VAL A 29 35.73 19.79 -11.92
C VAL A 29 34.47 18.98 -12.23
N PHE A 30 33.47 19.63 -12.83
CA PHE A 30 32.23 19.01 -13.32
C PHE A 30 31.96 19.41 -14.77
N ASP A 31 30.99 18.78 -15.41
CA ASP A 31 30.60 19.08 -16.79
C ASP A 31 30.02 20.50 -16.91
N ARG A 32 29.26 20.92 -15.90
CA ARG A 32 28.74 22.27 -15.72
C ARG A 32 28.65 22.62 -14.24
N VAL A 33 28.76 23.91 -13.92
CA VAL A 33 28.54 24.46 -12.57
C VAL A 33 27.64 25.66 -12.70
N LEU A 34 26.46 25.59 -12.08
CA LEU A 34 25.42 26.59 -12.20
C LEU A 34 25.47 27.55 -11.00
N PRO A 35 25.65 28.86 -11.19
CA PRO A 35 25.66 29.83 -10.09
C PRO A 35 24.28 29.96 -9.41
N PRO A 36 24.23 30.53 -8.17
CA PRO A 36 22.98 30.71 -7.43
C PRO A 36 21.92 31.57 -8.13
N ASN A 37 22.29 32.36 -9.14
CA ASN A 37 21.39 33.19 -9.95
C ASN A 37 20.93 32.50 -11.25
N THR A 38 21.24 31.21 -11.44
CA THR A 38 20.78 30.45 -12.61
C THR A 38 19.28 30.23 -12.54
N GLU A 39 18.57 30.55 -13.61
CA GLU A 39 17.12 30.35 -13.69
C GLU A 39 16.76 28.88 -13.99
N GLN A 40 15.56 28.46 -13.57
CA GLN A 40 15.06 27.09 -13.76
C GLN A 40 15.05 26.65 -15.24
N VAL A 41 14.76 27.57 -16.15
CA VAL A 41 14.81 27.30 -17.60
C VAL A 41 16.22 26.96 -18.06
N GLN A 42 17.23 27.67 -17.55
CA GLN A 42 18.63 27.43 -17.90
C GLN A 42 19.13 26.10 -17.33
N VAL A 43 18.67 25.72 -16.13
CA VAL A 43 18.94 24.40 -15.54
C VAL A 43 18.38 23.30 -16.44
N TYR A 44 17.11 23.41 -16.84
CA TYR A 44 16.45 22.45 -17.72
C TYR A 44 17.16 22.31 -19.08
N ASP A 45 17.48 23.45 -19.71
CA ASP A 45 18.14 23.51 -21.02
C ASP A 45 19.52 22.84 -21.01
N THR A 46 20.23 22.98 -19.90
CA THR A 46 21.59 22.46 -19.73
C THR A 46 21.59 20.98 -19.33
N CYS A 47 20.67 20.57 -18.46
CA CYS A 47 20.74 19.26 -17.78
C CYS A 47 19.78 18.20 -18.34
N ALA A 48 18.63 18.61 -18.89
CA ALA A 48 17.51 17.70 -19.18
C ALA A 48 17.08 17.67 -20.65
N ARG A 49 17.12 18.81 -21.35
CA ARG A 49 16.61 18.94 -22.74
C ARG A 49 17.15 17.86 -23.69
N GLN A 50 18.46 17.57 -23.62
CA GLN A 50 19.06 16.55 -24.48
C GLN A 50 18.57 15.14 -24.14
N ILE A 51 18.40 14.82 -22.85
CA ILE A 51 17.86 13.53 -22.41
C ILE A 51 16.44 13.34 -22.93
N VAL A 52 15.60 14.38 -22.92
CA VAL A 52 14.23 14.29 -23.45
C VAL A 52 14.23 13.88 -24.92
N LYS A 53 15.08 14.52 -25.73
CA LYS A 53 15.24 14.17 -27.15
C LYS A 53 15.71 12.73 -27.36
N ASP A 54 16.66 12.29 -26.53
CA ASP A 54 17.14 10.91 -26.59
C ASP A 54 16.06 9.90 -26.18
N VAL A 55 15.24 10.20 -25.18
CA VAL A 55 14.12 9.34 -24.76
C VAL A 55 13.06 9.22 -25.85
N LEU A 56 12.73 10.33 -26.52
CA LEU A 56 11.87 10.31 -27.71
C LEU A 56 12.49 9.50 -28.86
N GLY A 57 13.82 9.42 -28.94
CA GLY A 57 14.55 8.54 -29.86
C GLY A 57 14.57 7.06 -29.46
N GLY A 58 13.92 6.67 -28.37
CA GLY A 58 13.87 5.28 -27.87
C GLY A 58 15.05 4.88 -26.99
N TYR A 59 15.83 5.83 -26.47
CA TYR A 59 16.82 5.57 -25.42
C TYR A 59 16.20 5.64 -24.03
N ASN A 60 16.83 5.04 -23.02
CA ASN A 60 16.47 5.33 -21.62
C ASN A 60 17.21 6.56 -21.13
N GLY A 61 16.58 7.30 -20.21
CA GLY A 61 17.12 8.48 -19.56
C GLY A 61 16.90 8.47 -18.06
N THR A 62 17.83 9.03 -17.30
CA THR A 62 17.68 9.22 -15.86
C THR A 62 18.24 10.57 -15.43
N ILE A 63 17.49 11.29 -14.61
CA ILE A 63 17.91 12.56 -14.02
C ILE A 63 17.80 12.46 -12.50
N PHE A 64 18.93 12.64 -11.83
CA PHE A 64 19.01 12.65 -10.37
C PHE A 64 19.13 14.06 -9.82
N ALA A 65 18.44 14.35 -8.73
CA ALA A 65 18.77 15.44 -7.83
C ALA A 65 19.34 14.89 -6.52
N TYR A 66 20.57 15.28 -6.17
CA TYR A 66 21.31 14.80 -5.00
C TYR A 66 21.84 15.97 -4.16
N GLY A 67 21.88 15.81 -2.84
CA GLY A 67 22.45 16.79 -1.91
C GLY A 67 21.72 16.80 -0.57
N GLN A 68 22.21 17.61 0.37
CA GLN A 68 21.60 17.71 1.69
C GLN A 68 20.17 18.26 1.65
N THR A 69 19.41 18.07 2.70
CA THR A 69 18.12 18.74 2.91
C THR A 69 18.28 20.27 2.81
N ALA A 70 17.29 20.91 2.18
CA ALA A 70 17.27 22.34 1.84
C ALA A 70 18.37 22.81 0.87
N SER A 71 19.06 21.92 0.14
CA SER A 71 20.04 22.33 -0.87
C SER A 71 19.45 22.73 -2.23
N GLY A 72 18.15 22.48 -2.47
CA GLY A 72 17.46 22.83 -3.72
C GLY A 72 17.03 21.68 -4.61
N LYS A 73 17.08 20.41 -4.15
CA LYS A 73 16.69 19.22 -4.93
C LYS A 73 15.25 19.28 -5.47
N THR A 74 14.25 19.34 -4.58
CA THR A 74 12.84 19.41 -4.96
C THR A 74 12.50 20.68 -5.74
N HIS A 75 13.15 21.81 -5.41
CA HIS A 75 13.02 23.03 -6.20
C HIS A 75 13.51 22.82 -7.63
N THR A 76 14.62 22.13 -7.84
CA THR A 76 15.15 21.84 -9.17
C THR A 76 14.28 20.84 -9.93
N MET A 77 13.81 19.77 -9.28
CA MET A 77 13.03 18.72 -9.95
C MET A 77 11.60 19.17 -10.26
N GLU A 78 10.89 19.74 -9.30
CA GLU A 78 9.47 20.11 -9.43
C GLU A 78 9.30 21.62 -9.54
N GLY A 79 9.99 22.37 -8.67
CA GLY A 79 9.82 23.82 -8.54
C GLY A 79 8.40 24.17 -8.10
N ASN A 80 7.90 25.32 -8.56
CA ASN A 80 6.48 25.64 -8.46
C ASN A 80 5.77 25.18 -9.74
N LEU A 81 4.96 24.12 -9.62
CA LEU A 81 4.40 23.37 -10.75
C LEU A 81 3.59 24.25 -11.72
N HIS A 82 2.85 25.24 -11.20
CA HIS A 82 1.97 26.09 -12.01
C HIS A 82 2.56 27.47 -12.35
N ASP A 83 3.79 27.78 -11.91
CA ASP A 83 4.46 29.03 -12.28
C ASP A 83 5.37 28.80 -13.49
N PRO A 84 5.10 29.41 -14.67
CA PRO A 84 5.91 29.26 -15.88
C PRO A 84 7.41 29.55 -15.71
N ARG A 85 7.76 30.46 -14.78
CA ARG A 85 9.15 30.85 -14.52
C ARG A 85 9.80 29.95 -13.48
N LEU A 86 9.07 29.59 -12.42
CA LEU A 86 9.61 28.85 -11.28
C LEU A 86 9.42 27.33 -11.36
N MET A 87 8.69 26.81 -12.37
CA MET A 87 8.58 25.38 -12.62
C MET A 87 9.94 24.74 -12.88
N GLY A 88 10.16 23.57 -12.28
CA GLY A 88 11.40 22.82 -12.35
C GLY A 88 11.52 21.95 -13.59
N ILE A 89 12.33 20.90 -13.49
CA ILE A 89 12.63 19.99 -14.60
C ILE A 89 11.42 19.16 -15.02
N ILE A 90 10.70 18.53 -14.09
CA ILE A 90 9.59 17.60 -14.40
C ILE A 90 8.48 18.32 -15.21
N PRO A 91 7.98 19.50 -14.79
CA PRO A 91 6.95 20.20 -15.57
C PRO A 91 7.41 20.59 -16.97
N ARG A 92 8.68 21.01 -17.11
CA ARG A 92 9.28 21.39 -18.40
C ARG A 92 9.47 20.20 -19.32
N ILE A 93 9.89 19.05 -18.78
CA ILE A 93 9.97 17.78 -19.52
C ILE A 93 8.61 17.38 -20.05
N SER A 94 7.57 17.43 -19.21
CA SER A 94 6.21 17.10 -19.63
C SER A 94 5.78 17.95 -20.82
N ARG A 95 5.92 19.28 -20.72
CA ARG A 95 5.60 20.19 -21.81
C ARG A 95 6.40 19.90 -23.08
N ASP A 96 7.73 19.75 -22.96
CA ASP A 96 8.61 19.52 -24.11
C ASP A 96 8.32 18.19 -24.81
N ILE A 97 7.98 17.13 -24.07
CA ILE A 97 7.55 15.84 -24.63
C ILE A 97 6.31 16.03 -25.51
N PHE A 98 5.27 16.67 -24.98
CA PHE A 98 4.02 16.86 -25.73
C PHE A 98 4.18 17.85 -26.88
N ASP A 99 4.95 18.93 -26.69
CA ASP A 99 5.28 19.88 -27.77
C ASP A 99 6.00 19.17 -28.92
N HIS A 100 6.93 18.25 -28.62
CA HIS A 100 7.58 17.43 -29.64
C HIS A 100 6.56 16.50 -30.31
N ILE A 101 5.72 15.79 -29.56
CA ILE A 101 4.69 14.89 -30.12
C ILE A 101 3.75 15.64 -31.06
N TYR A 102 3.30 16.84 -30.70
CA TYR A 102 2.42 17.66 -31.55
C TYR A 102 3.11 18.15 -32.84
N SER A 103 4.44 18.15 -32.87
CA SER A 103 5.24 18.54 -34.03
C SER A 103 5.74 17.36 -34.90
N MET A 104 5.50 16.13 -34.46
CA MET A 104 5.95 14.91 -35.14
C MET A 104 5.03 14.51 -36.29
N ASP A 105 5.51 13.58 -37.11
CA ASP A 105 4.78 12.99 -38.24
C ASP A 105 3.45 12.35 -37.78
N GLU A 106 2.38 12.56 -38.56
CA GLU A 106 1.05 11.97 -38.31
C GLU A 106 1.08 10.43 -38.32
N ASN A 107 2.11 9.84 -38.92
CA ASN A 107 2.36 8.40 -38.97
C ASN A 107 2.92 7.79 -37.67
N LEU A 108 3.24 8.61 -36.66
CA LEU A 108 3.74 8.13 -35.36
C LEU A 108 2.64 8.16 -34.30
N GLU A 109 2.26 6.98 -33.79
CA GLU A 109 1.33 6.84 -32.68
C GLU A 109 2.10 6.77 -31.36
N PHE A 110 1.77 7.66 -30.42
CA PHE A 110 2.41 7.74 -29.11
C PHE A 110 1.53 7.22 -27.99
N HIS A 111 2.13 6.45 -27.08
CA HIS A 111 1.52 5.96 -25.85
C HIS A 111 2.42 6.34 -24.67
N ILE A 112 1.97 7.33 -23.89
CA ILE A 112 2.71 7.79 -22.70
C ILE A 112 2.06 7.21 -21.45
N LYS A 113 2.89 6.60 -20.61
CA LYS A 113 2.51 6.11 -19.29
C LYS A 113 3.36 6.76 -18.22
N VAL A 114 2.74 7.10 -17.10
CA VAL A 114 3.44 7.63 -15.93
C VAL A 114 3.22 6.75 -14.71
N SER A 115 4.26 6.64 -13.89
CA SER A 115 4.23 6.00 -12.58
C SER A 115 4.91 6.90 -11.57
N TYR A 116 4.34 6.99 -10.37
CA TYR A 116 4.91 7.79 -9.30
C TYR A 116 4.91 7.02 -7.99
N PHE A 117 6.09 6.83 -7.42
CA PHE A 117 6.25 6.10 -6.18
C PHE A 117 7.39 6.67 -5.34
N GLU A 118 7.32 6.45 -4.04
CA GLU A 118 8.38 6.81 -3.12
C GLU A 118 9.05 5.58 -2.50
N ILE A 119 10.30 5.75 -2.10
CA ILE A 119 11.05 4.78 -1.33
C ILE A 119 11.34 5.39 0.03
N TYR A 120 10.72 4.82 1.07
CA TYR A 120 10.91 5.19 2.46
C TYR A 120 11.19 3.94 3.28
N LEU A 121 12.24 3.97 4.10
CA LEU A 121 12.71 2.81 4.88
C LEU A 121 12.92 1.54 4.03
N ASP A 122 13.46 1.69 2.81
CA ASP A 122 13.67 0.60 1.84
C ASP A 122 12.37 -0.14 1.44
N LYS A 123 11.21 0.50 1.68
CA LYS A 123 9.88 0.06 1.24
C LYS A 123 9.41 0.98 0.13
N ILE A 124 8.92 0.39 -0.96
CA ILE A 124 8.37 1.12 -2.09
C ILE A 124 6.88 1.33 -1.83
N ARG A 125 6.41 2.56 -1.92
CA ARG A 125 5.00 2.90 -1.81
C ARG A 125 4.55 3.60 -3.07
N ASP A 126 3.43 3.16 -3.62
CA ASP A 126 2.80 3.80 -4.76
C ASP A 126 2.14 5.11 -4.31
N LEU A 127 2.47 6.21 -4.98
CA LEU A 127 1.89 7.53 -4.69
C LEU A 127 0.58 7.75 -5.47
N LEU A 128 0.27 6.91 -6.45
CA LEU A 128 -0.98 6.98 -7.23
C LEU A 128 -2.05 6.01 -6.71
N ASP A 129 -1.68 5.11 -5.79
CA ASP A 129 -2.58 4.24 -5.06
C ASP A 129 -2.00 3.94 -3.66
N VAL A 130 -2.45 4.69 -2.67
CA VAL A 130 -1.94 4.62 -1.30
C VAL A 130 -2.17 3.26 -0.61
N SER A 131 -3.05 2.41 -1.15
CA SER A 131 -3.27 1.05 -0.62
C SER A 131 -2.08 0.13 -0.89
N LYS A 132 -1.32 0.41 -1.96
CA LYS A 132 -0.17 -0.38 -2.40
C LYS A 132 1.10 0.06 -1.69
N THR A 133 1.38 -0.61 -0.58
CA THR A 133 2.58 -0.38 0.23
C THR A 133 3.55 -1.55 0.13
N ASN A 134 4.84 -1.26 0.31
CA ASN A 134 5.94 -2.21 0.26
C ASN A 134 6.00 -3.07 -1.02
N LEU A 135 5.93 -2.44 -2.19
CA LEU A 135 6.07 -3.12 -3.47
C LEU A 135 7.46 -3.78 -3.63
N ALA A 136 7.50 -4.84 -4.43
CA ALA A 136 8.69 -5.63 -4.71
C ALA A 136 9.30 -5.27 -6.07
N VAL A 137 10.63 -5.31 -6.16
CA VAL A 137 11.37 -5.12 -7.42
C VAL A 137 11.61 -6.48 -8.06
N HIS A 138 11.13 -6.64 -9.28
CA HIS A 138 11.30 -7.83 -10.12
C HIS A 138 12.18 -7.50 -11.32
N GLU A 139 12.70 -8.52 -11.99
CA GLU A 139 13.44 -8.40 -13.25
C GLU A 139 12.59 -8.99 -14.37
N ASP A 140 12.54 -8.33 -15.52
CA ASP A 140 11.83 -8.86 -16.69
C ASP A 140 12.66 -9.92 -17.44
N LYS A 141 12.15 -10.41 -18.57
CA LYS A 141 12.82 -11.45 -19.40
C LYS A 141 14.20 -11.01 -19.89
N ASN A 142 14.42 -9.70 -20.01
CA ASN A 142 15.67 -9.10 -20.47
C ASN A 142 16.54 -8.63 -19.29
N ARG A 143 16.23 -9.07 -18.07
CA ARG A 143 16.88 -8.67 -16.81
C ARG A 143 16.76 -7.17 -16.50
N VAL A 144 15.76 -6.48 -17.05
CA VAL A 144 15.49 -5.08 -16.73
C VAL A 144 14.63 -5.03 -15.45
N PRO A 145 15.08 -4.32 -14.40
CA PRO A 145 14.34 -4.22 -13.16
C PRO A 145 13.08 -3.37 -13.32
N PHE A 146 11.99 -3.78 -12.67
CA PHE A 146 10.72 -3.04 -12.61
C PHE A 146 10.02 -3.26 -11.26
N VAL A 147 9.15 -2.32 -10.87
CA VAL A 147 8.37 -2.42 -9.63
C VAL A 147 7.07 -3.16 -9.91
N LYS A 148 6.95 -4.39 -9.41
CA LYS A 148 5.77 -5.22 -9.65
C LYS A 148 4.56 -4.65 -8.91
N GLY A 149 3.47 -4.43 -9.64
CA GLY A 149 2.20 -3.93 -9.09
C GLY A 149 2.12 -2.41 -8.95
N CYS A 150 3.18 -1.67 -9.31
CA CYS A 150 3.14 -0.22 -9.37
C CYS A 150 2.13 0.25 -10.42
N THR A 151 1.39 1.30 -10.10
CA THR A 151 0.36 1.87 -10.96
C THR A 151 0.99 2.60 -12.15
N GLU A 152 0.56 2.23 -13.36
CA GLU A 152 0.89 2.93 -14.60
C GLU A 152 -0.39 3.62 -15.09
N ARG A 153 -0.39 4.95 -15.21
CA ARG A 153 -1.51 5.72 -15.76
C ARG A 153 -1.15 6.23 -17.15
N PHE A 154 -2.09 6.10 -18.08
CA PHE A 154 -1.95 6.73 -19.39
C PHE A 154 -2.24 8.23 -19.27
N VAL A 155 -1.45 9.02 -19.97
CA VAL A 155 -1.60 10.48 -20.02
C VAL A 155 -1.58 10.94 -21.48
N SER A 156 -2.43 11.92 -21.80
CA SER A 156 -2.65 12.43 -23.15
C SER A 156 -2.37 13.93 -23.29
N SER A 157 -2.12 14.63 -22.19
CA SER A 157 -1.78 16.05 -22.16
C SER A 157 -0.79 16.40 -21.04
N PRO A 158 -0.07 17.53 -21.15
CA PRO A 158 0.78 18.02 -20.07
C PRO A 158 0.03 18.24 -18.76
N ASP A 159 -1.22 18.68 -18.83
CA ASP A 159 -2.06 18.98 -17.66
C ASP A 159 -2.38 17.70 -16.87
N GLU A 160 -2.71 16.59 -17.54
CA GLU A 160 -2.89 15.29 -16.89
C GLU A 160 -1.63 14.80 -16.17
N VAL A 161 -0.43 15.12 -16.69
CA VAL A 161 0.82 14.81 -15.99
C VAL A 161 0.96 15.64 -14.72
N MET A 162 0.59 16.92 -14.75
CA MET A 162 0.59 17.76 -13.54
C MET A 162 -0.40 17.24 -12.50
N ASP A 163 -1.62 16.87 -12.93
CA ASP A 163 -2.64 16.31 -12.03
C ASP A 163 -2.13 15.04 -11.33
N VAL A 164 -1.42 14.16 -12.04
CA VAL A 164 -0.79 12.95 -11.48
C VAL A 164 0.30 13.31 -10.46
N ILE A 165 1.08 14.35 -10.71
CA ILE A 165 2.10 14.84 -9.77
C ILE A 165 1.43 15.42 -8.53
N ASP A 166 0.42 16.27 -8.69
CA ASP A 166 -0.32 16.89 -7.59
C ASP A 166 -1.04 15.85 -6.72
N GLU A 167 -1.67 14.85 -7.34
CA GLU A 167 -2.24 13.71 -6.62
C GLU A 167 -1.17 12.96 -5.83
N GLY A 168 -0.03 12.64 -6.45
CA GLY A 168 1.07 11.96 -5.77
C GLY A 168 1.64 12.76 -4.60
N LYS A 169 1.71 14.09 -4.74
CA LYS A 169 2.14 15.00 -3.66
C LYS A 169 1.11 15.07 -2.53
N ALA A 170 -0.19 15.13 -2.84
CA ALA A 170 -1.25 15.08 -1.85
C ALA A 170 -1.21 13.75 -1.07
N ASN A 171 -1.07 12.63 -1.77
CA ASN A 171 -0.95 11.30 -1.17
C ASN A 171 0.33 11.13 -0.34
N ARG A 172 1.42 11.79 -0.74
CA ARG A 172 2.65 11.91 0.05
C ARG A 172 2.38 12.69 1.33
N HIS A 173 1.67 13.82 1.29
CA HIS A 173 1.33 14.64 2.47
C HIS A 173 0.42 13.92 3.48
N VAL A 174 -0.57 13.14 3.05
CA VAL A 174 -1.43 12.36 3.96
C VAL A 174 -0.62 11.33 4.75
N ALA A 175 0.51 10.85 4.21
CA ALA A 175 1.47 10.01 4.94
C ALA A 175 2.15 10.75 6.09
N VAL A 176 2.50 12.02 5.84
CA VAL A 176 3.33 12.87 6.71
C VAL A 176 2.61 13.25 7.99
N THR A 177 1.29 13.42 7.96
CA THR A 177 0.49 13.78 9.15
C THR A 177 0.50 12.72 10.25
N ASN A 178 0.95 11.49 9.97
CA ASN A 178 0.95 10.40 10.94
C ASN A 178 2.30 10.12 11.64
N MET A 179 3.41 10.79 11.26
CA MET A 179 4.69 10.85 12.00
C MET A 179 5.77 11.48 11.09
N ASN A 180 6.28 12.66 11.46
CA ASN A 180 7.48 13.38 10.94
C ASN A 180 7.43 14.04 9.54
N GLU A 181 8.21 15.12 9.41
CA GLU A 181 8.51 15.86 8.17
C GLU A 181 9.27 14.96 7.15
N HIS A 182 8.54 14.39 6.19
CA HIS A 182 8.99 13.24 5.41
C HIS A 182 9.67 13.57 4.06
N SER A 183 9.55 14.80 3.53
CA SER A 183 10.04 15.12 2.17
C SER A 183 11.57 15.02 2.05
N SER A 184 12.30 15.32 3.13
CA SER A 184 13.76 15.17 3.24
C SER A 184 14.21 13.71 3.44
N ARG A 185 13.28 12.81 3.73
CA ARG A 185 13.54 11.47 4.26
C ARG A 185 13.09 10.34 3.33
N SER A 186 12.36 10.63 2.26
CA SER A 186 12.02 9.64 1.22
C SER A 186 12.55 10.04 -0.15
N HIS A 187 12.91 9.03 -0.95
CA HIS A 187 13.26 9.22 -2.35
C HIS A 187 11.99 9.18 -3.19
N SER A 188 11.78 10.16 -4.06
CA SER A 188 10.66 10.18 -4.99
C SER A 188 11.15 9.83 -6.39
N ILE A 189 10.45 8.91 -7.05
CA ILE A 189 10.78 8.47 -8.40
C ILE A 189 9.54 8.63 -9.27
N PHE A 190 9.62 9.56 -10.21
CA PHE A 190 8.63 9.75 -11.25
C PHE A 190 9.15 9.12 -12.55
N LEU A 191 8.43 8.15 -13.09
CA LEU A 191 8.78 7.42 -14.30
C LEU A 191 7.84 7.85 -15.42
N ILE A 192 8.41 8.30 -16.53
CA ILE A 192 7.70 8.53 -17.79
C ILE A 192 8.15 7.45 -18.77
N ASN A 193 7.21 6.66 -19.26
CA ASN A 193 7.45 5.65 -20.29
C ASN A 193 6.76 6.09 -21.58
N ILE A 194 7.58 6.36 -22.60
CA ILE A 194 7.13 6.79 -23.91
C ILE A 194 7.28 5.61 -24.86
N LYS A 195 6.17 5.08 -25.34
CA LYS A 195 6.15 4.14 -26.46
C LYS A 195 5.69 4.88 -27.71
N GLN A 196 6.39 4.65 -28.81
CA GLN A 196 5.97 5.16 -30.12
C GLN A 196 5.95 4.02 -31.13
N GLU A 197 4.99 4.06 -32.03
CA GLU A 197 4.79 3.09 -33.09
C GLU A 197 4.62 3.82 -34.40
N ASN A 198 5.47 3.51 -35.37
CA ASN A 198 5.28 4.01 -36.73
C ASN A 198 4.27 3.11 -37.45
N VAL A 199 3.14 3.69 -37.88
CA VAL A 199 2.03 2.95 -38.50
C VAL A 199 2.41 2.37 -39.86
N GLU A 200 3.33 3.01 -40.60
CA GLU A 200 3.77 2.54 -41.92
C GLU A 200 4.85 1.46 -41.84
N THR A 201 5.84 1.65 -40.95
CA THR A 201 6.98 0.72 -40.84
C THR A 201 6.78 -0.33 -39.76
N GLU A 202 5.68 -0.26 -38.99
CA GLU A 202 5.38 -1.07 -37.80
C GLU A 202 6.50 -1.08 -36.74
N MET A 203 7.41 -0.11 -36.81
CA MET A 203 8.58 -0.05 -35.94
C MET A 203 8.16 0.55 -34.59
N LYS A 204 8.39 -0.19 -33.51
CA LYS A 204 8.08 0.24 -32.15
C LYS A 204 9.35 0.63 -31.40
N LEU A 205 9.32 1.79 -30.77
CA LEU A 205 10.40 2.30 -29.93
C LEU A 205 9.86 2.56 -28.52
N SER A 206 10.69 2.31 -27.50
CA SER A 206 10.31 2.53 -26.09
C SER A 206 11.41 3.24 -25.32
N GLY A 207 11.15 4.46 -24.87
CA GLY A 207 12.04 5.21 -23.99
C GLY A 207 11.48 5.29 -22.57
N LYS A 208 12.31 4.98 -21.56
CA LYS A 208 11.96 5.19 -20.15
C LYS A 208 12.79 6.33 -19.57
N LEU A 209 12.11 7.31 -18.96
CA LEU A 209 12.72 8.45 -18.29
C LEU A 209 12.44 8.41 -16.78
N TYR A 210 13.49 8.20 -16.00
CA TYR A 210 13.43 8.23 -14.54
C TYR A 210 13.82 9.62 -14.03
N LEU A 211 12.92 10.26 -13.28
CA LEU A 211 13.13 11.55 -12.65
C LEU A 211 13.15 11.31 -11.13
N VAL A 212 14.34 11.45 -10.55
CA VAL A 212 14.63 10.98 -9.19
C VAL A 212 14.99 12.16 -8.29
N ASP A 213 14.12 12.45 -7.31
CA ASP A 213 14.42 13.36 -6.20
C ASP A 213 14.85 12.53 -4.97
N LEU A 214 16.15 12.53 -4.68
CA LEU A 214 16.70 11.73 -3.60
C LEU A 214 16.45 12.39 -2.23
N ALA A 215 16.43 11.58 -1.17
CA ALA A 215 16.44 12.05 0.20
C ALA A 215 17.71 12.87 0.53
N GLY A 216 17.68 13.59 1.64
CA GLY A 216 18.82 14.36 2.15
C GLY A 216 20.06 13.50 2.37
N SER A 217 21.21 13.94 1.84
CA SER A 217 22.50 13.25 1.98
C SER A 217 23.26 13.58 3.27
N GLU A 218 22.68 14.38 4.16
CA GLU A 218 23.32 14.79 5.40
C GLU A 218 23.56 13.63 6.36
N LYS A 219 24.66 13.70 7.11
CA LYS A 219 25.00 12.66 8.09
C LYS A 219 24.01 12.64 9.25
N VAL A 220 23.60 11.43 9.65
CA VAL A 220 22.74 11.17 10.82
C VAL A 220 23.24 11.90 12.08
N SER A 221 24.56 11.98 12.28
CA SER A 221 25.18 12.64 13.43
C SER A 221 24.84 14.14 13.56
N LYS A 222 24.50 14.83 12.46
CA LYS A 222 24.09 16.24 12.47
C LYS A 222 22.63 16.43 12.88
N THR A 223 21.81 15.40 12.73
CA THR A 223 20.35 15.48 12.94
C THR A 223 19.95 15.44 14.41
N GLY A 224 20.86 15.06 15.33
CA GLY A 224 20.56 14.93 16.75
C GLY A 224 19.46 13.90 17.06
N ALA A 225 19.17 13.00 16.11
CA ALA A 225 18.09 12.03 16.23
C ALA A 225 18.40 10.96 17.28
N GLU A 226 17.47 10.71 18.20
CA GLU A 226 17.54 9.66 19.21
C GLU A 226 16.39 8.66 19.05
N GLY A 227 16.57 7.43 19.54
CA GLY A 227 15.54 6.38 19.53
C GLY A 227 15.06 5.98 18.13
N ALA A 228 13.74 5.85 17.94
CA ALA A 228 13.15 5.39 16.68
C ALA A 228 13.49 6.29 15.46
N VAL A 229 13.75 7.57 15.69
CA VAL A 229 14.15 8.53 14.63
C VAL A 229 15.58 8.26 14.15
N LEU A 230 16.45 7.73 15.02
CA LEU A 230 17.81 7.32 14.65
C LEU A 230 17.80 6.10 13.74
N ASP A 231 16.98 5.10 14.05
CA ASP A 231 16.81 3.90 13.21
C ASP A 231 16.20 4.24 11.86
N GLU A 232 15.26 5.20 11.84
CA GLU A 232 14.71 5.77 10.62
C GLU A 232 15.80 6.44 9.75
N ALA A 233 16.56 7.37 10.34
CA ALA A 233 17.64 8.08 9.66
C ALA A 233 18.76 7.14 9.16
N LYS A 234 19.03 6.06 9.89
CA LYS A 234 19.97 5.01 9.48
C LYS A 234 19.48 4.24 8.25
N ASN A 235 18.19 3.90 8.20
CA ASN A 235 17.58 3.18 7.08
C ASN A 235 17.45 4.05 5.82
N ILE A 236 17.18 5.35 5.95
CA ILE A 236 17.19 6.28 4.81
C ILE A 236 18.60 6.36 4.23
N ASN A 237 19.61 6.53 5.09
CA ASN A 237 21.00 6.53 4.68
C ASN A 237 21.49 5.19 4.14
N LYS A 238 20.84 4.06 4.42
CA LYS A 238 21.16 2.76 3.82
C LYS A 238 21.07 2.82 2.29
N SER A 239 19.98 3.37 1.76
CA SER A 239 19.79 3.51 0.30
C SER A 239 20.82 4.45 -0.35
N LEU A 240 21.13 5.58 0.27
CA LEU A 240 22.17 6.50 -0.20
C LEU A 240 23.59 5.92 -0.05
N SER A 241 23.83 5.12 0.98
CA SER A 241 25.11 4.41 1.19
C SER A 241 25.30 3.31 0.15
N ALA A 242 24.24 2.53 -0.15
CA ALA A 242 24.23 1.54 -1.22
C ALA A 242 24.51 2.21 -2.57
N LEU A 243 23.88 3.36 -2.85
CA LEU A 243 24.16 4.16 -4.04
C LEU A 243 25.63 4.61 -4.09
N GLY A 244 26.18 5.06 -2.97
CA GLY A 244 27.60 5.38 -2.84
C GLY A 244 28.52 4.20 -3.12
N ASN A 245 28.18 3.00 -2.65
CA ASN A 245 28.95 1.78 -2.89
C ASN A 245 28.90 1.34 -4.36
N VAL A 246 27.72 1.43 -4.99
CA VAL A 246 27.54 1.16 -6.44
C VAL A 246 28.39 2.12 -7.26
N ILE A 247 28.33 3.42 -6.96
CA ILE A 247 29.14 4.44 -7.64
C ILE A 247 30.64 4.19 -7.42
N ALA A 248 31.06 3.86 -6.20
CA ALA A 248 32.46 3.54 -5.92
C ALA A 248 32.93 2.32 -6.73
N ALA A 249 32.16 1.23 -6.73
CA ALA A 249 32.49 0.02 -7.49
C ALA A 249 32.57 0.29 -9.01
N LEU A 250 31.64 1.07 -9.56
CA LEU A 250 31.64 1.46 -10.97
C LEU A 250 32.79 2.41 -11.31
N SER A 251 33.15 3.33 -10.39
CA SER A 251 34.24 4.29 -10.60
C SER A 251 35.62 3.63 -10.59
N GLU A 252 35.80 2.60 -9.75
CA GLU A 252 37.06 1.86 -9.64
C GLU A 252 37.29 0.92 -10.83
N GLY A 253 36.22 0.41 -11.45
CA GLY A 253 36.28 -0.45 -12.65
C GLY A 253 36.96 -1.81 -12.45
N THR A 254 37.48 -2.09 -11.25
CA THR A 254 38.22 -3.32 -10.91
C THR A 254 37.32 -4.44 -10.40
N LYS A 255 36.12 -4.10 -9.90
CA LYS A 255 35.17 -5.07 -9.37
C LYS A 255 34.26 -5.58 -10.48
N THR A 256 34.29 -6.88 -10.73
CA THR A 256 33.40 -7.57 -11.68
C THR A 256 31.95 -7.58 -11.22
N HIS A 257 31.70 -7.52 -9.91
CA HIS A 257 30.36 -7.47 -9.31
C HIS A 257 30.07 -6.11 -8.69
N VAL A 258 29.00 -5.46 -9.15
CA VAL A 258 28.49 -4.19 -8.62
C VAL A 258 27.29 -4.48 -7.69
N PRO A 259 27.27 -3.95 -6.45
CA PRO A 259 26.29 -4.34 -5.43
C PRO A 259 24.93 -3.63 -5.57
N TYR A 260 24.28 -3.72 -6.74
CA TYR A 260 22.97 -3.09 -6.94
C TYR A 260 21.89 -3.64 -6.00
N ARG A 261 22.06 -4.87 -5.50
CA ARG A 261 21.09 -5.54 -4.61
C ARG A 261 21.05 -5.01 -3.17
N ASP A 262 22.00 -4.16 -2.77
CA ASP A 262 22.09 -3.63 -1.40
C ASP A 262 20.90 -2.74 -0.99
N SER A 263 20.15 -2.19 -1.97
CA SER A 263 18.90 -1.46 -1.74
C SER A 263 17.92 -1.62 -2.89
N LYS A 264 16.61 -1.46 -2.63
CA LYS A 264 15.61 -1.47 -3.71
C LYS A 264 15.84 -0.34 -4.72
N MET A 265 16.29 0.80 -4.24
CA MET A 265 16.60 1.98 -5.07
C MET A 265 17.70 1.68 -6.10
N THR A 266 18.83 1.12 -5.66
CA THR A 266 19.93 0.76 -6.57
C THR A 266 19.58 -0.38 -7.52
N ARG A 267 18.63 -1.26 -7.15
CA ARG A 267 18.09 -2.25 -8.08
C ARG A 267 17.25 -1.61 -9.18
N ILE A 268 16.33 -0.71 -8.84
CA ILE A 268 15.50 0.00 -9.84
C ILE A 268 16.37 0.82 -10.79
N LEU A 269 17.40 1.46 -10.24
CA LEU A 269 18.30 2.35 -10.97
C LEU A 269 19.52 1.65 -11.58
N GLN A 270 19.53 0.31 -11.57
CA GLN A 270 20.66 -0.47 -12.09
C GLN A 270 20.96 -0.13 -13.56
N ASP A 271 19.92 0.09 -14.37
CA ASP A 271 20.10 0.48 -15.77
C ASP A 271 20.61 1.93 -15.91
N SER A 272 20.36 2.77 -14.89
CA SER A 272 20.76 4.19 -14.86
C SER A 272 22.24 4.40 -14.53
N LEU A 273 22.89 3.46 -13.85
CA LEU A 273 24.25 3.59 -13.35
C LEU A 273 25.06 2.41 -13.87
N GLY A 274 25.91 2.62 -14.88
CA GLY A 274 26.67 1.54 -15.53
C GLY A 274 25.87 0.67 -16.50
N GLY A 275 24.66 1.09 -16.90
CA GLY A 275 23.76 0.34 -17.79
C GLY A 275 23.39 1.07 -19.08
N ASN A 276 22.24 0.69 -19.66
CA ASN A 276 21.68 1.24 -20.89
C ASN A 276 20.84 2.49 -20.63
N CYS A 277 21.47 3.58 -20.19
CA CYS A 277 20.74 4.81 -19.89
C CYS A 277 21.61 6.06 -20.02
N ARG A 278 21.04 7.15 -20.52
CA ARG A 278 21.64 8.49 -20.45
C ARG A 278 21.35 9.12 -19.10
N THR A 279 22.40 9.36 -18.33
CA THR A 279 22.24 9.76 -16.94
C THR A 279 22.84 11.14 -16.67
N THR A 280 22.03 12.05 -16.14
CA THR A 280 22.46 13.33 -15.58
C THR A 280 22.30 13.29 -14.06
N ILE A 281 23.34 13.68 -13.33
CA ILE A 281 23.27 13.86 -11.87
C ILE A 281 23.43 15.34 -11.54
N ILE A 282 22.39 15.93 -10.97
CA ILE A 282 22.36 17.32 -10.51
C ILE A 282 22.67 17.32 -9.01
N ILE A 283 23.88 17.76 -8.66
CA ILE A 283 24.28 17.95 -7.27
C ILE A 283 23.91 19.35 -6.79
N CYS A 284 23.02 19.42 -5.80
CA CYS A 284 22.52 20.65 -5.20
C CYS A 284 23.29 20.94 -3.91
N CYS A 285 23.92 22.10 -3.82
CA CYS A 285 24.78 22.49 -2.71
C CYS A 285 24.33 23.82 -2.10
N SER A 286 24.45 23.95 -0.78
CA SER A 286 24.26 25.24 -0.10
C SER A 286 25.58 26.02 -0.07
N PRO A 287 25.59 27.32 -0.43
CA PRO A 287 26.79 28.15 -0.33
C PRO A 287 27.08 28.61 1.10
N SER A 288 26.22 28.27 2.07
CA SER A 288 26.39 28.67 3.47
C SER A 288 27.59 27.99 4.13
N VAL A 289 28.34 28.75 4.92
CA VAL A 289 29.47 28.26 5.73
C VAL A 289 29.02 27.14 6.67
N TYR A 290 27.80 27.21 7.20
CA TYR A 290 27.25 26.18 8.10
C TYR A 290 27.16 24.79 7.42
N ASN A 291 27.00 24.79 6.10
CA ASN A 291 26.82 23.61 5.28
C ASN A 291 28.09 23.15 4.56
N GLU A 292 29.23 23.80 4.83
CA GLU A 292 30.53 23.53 4.23
C GLU A 292 30.87 22.02 4.15
N ALA A 293 30.77 21.30 5.27
CA ALA A 293 31.11 19.88 5.33
C ALA A 293 30.23 19.00 4.42
N GLU A 294 28.94 19.34 4.30
CA GLU A 294 27.97 18.59 3.49
C GLU A 294 28.09 18.93 2.01
N THR A 295 28.32 20.20 1.67
CA THR A 295 28.68 20.62 0.31
C THR A 295 29.94 19.89 -0.16
N LYS A 296 30.97 19.79 0.68
CA LYS A 296 32.18 19.02 0.36
C LYS A 296 31.89 17.53 0.10
N SER A 297 31.10 16.87 0.95
CA SER A 297 30.65 15.49 0.73
C SER A 297 29.91 15.33 -0.61
N THR A 298 29.03 16.27 -0.93
CA THR A 298 28.23 16.29 -2.16
C THR A 298 29.10 16.45 -3.41
N LEU A 299 30.10 17.34 -3.38
CA LEU A 299 31.05 17.51 -4.48
C LEU A 299 31.91 16.26 -4.69
N MET A 300 32.38 15.62 -3.61
CA MET A 300 33.15 14.36 -3.68
C MET A 300 32.30 13.19 -4.21
N PHE A 301 30.99 13.19 -3.96
CA PHE A 301 30.06 12.23 -4.55
C PHE A 301 29.98 12.44 -6.06
N GLY A 302 29.74 13.67 -6.52
CA GLY A 302 29.64 13.98 -7.94
C GLY A 302 30.93 13.67 -8.72
N GLN A 303 32.11 13.92 -8.13
CA GLN A 303 33.39 13.60 -8.78
C GLN A 303 33.56 12.11 -9.05
N ARG A 304 33.12 11.25 -8.12
CA ARG A 304 33.16 9.78 -8.31
C ARG A 304 32.13 9.33 -9.33
N ALA A 305 30.93 9.90 -9.31
CA ALA A 305 29.89 9.56 -10.27
C ALA A 305 30.28 9.94 -11.71
N LYS A 306 31.03 11.04 -11.90
CA LYS A 306 31.50 11.51 -13.21
C LYS A 306 32.41 10.51 -13.95
N THR A 307 33.09 9.61 -13.25
CA THR A 307 33.99 8.63 -13.91
C THR A 307 33.26 7.41 -14.45
N ILE A 308 31.97 7.24 -14.13
CA ILE A 308 31.15 6.12 -14.57
C ILE A 308 30.84 6.27 -16.07
N LYS A 309 31.00 5.19 -16.83
CA LYS A 309 30.65 5.12 -18.25
C LYS A 309 29.44 4.21 -18.44
N ASN A 310 28.38 4.75 -19.05
CA ASN A 310 27.19 3.98 -19.43
C ASN A 310 27.27 3.55 -20.90
N THR A 311 26.73 2.38 -21.22
CA THR A 311 26.65 1.84 -22.59
C THR A 311 25.23 1.97 -23.12
N VAL A 312 24.97 3.03 -23.89
CA VAL A 312 23.62 3.41 -24.31
C VAL A 312 23.27 2.79 -25.67
N SER A 313 22.10 2.15 -25.77
CA SER A 313 21.55 1.49 -26.95
C SER A 313 20.05 1.79 -27.11
N VAL A 314 19.57 1.86 -28.35
CA VAL A 314 18.16 2.14 -28.66
C VAL A 314 17.31 0.91 -28.32
N ASN A 315 16.21 1.13 -27.59
CA ASN A 315 15.25 0.09 -27.29
C ASN A 315 14.23 -0.03 -28.43
N LEU A 316 14.55 -0.90 -29.39
CA LEU A 316 13.69 -1.27 -30.51
C LEU A 316 12.86 -2.51 -30.13
N GLU A 317 11.53 -2.37 -30.12
CA GLU A 317 10.60 -3.49 -30.05
C GLU A 317 10.35 -4.00 -31.48
N LEU A 318 11.05 -5.08 -31.86
CA LEU A 318 10.87 -5.71 -33.18
C LEU A 318 9.55 -6.48 -33.24
N THR A 319 8.91 -6.48 -34.41
CA THR A 319 7.68 -7.24 -34.62
C THR A 319 7.95 -8.75 -34.63
N ALA A 320 6.91 -9.57 -34.45
CA ALA A 320 7.04 -11.03 -34.50
C ALA A 320 7.60 -11.52 -35.86
N GLU A 321 7.28 -10.82 -36.94
CA GLU A 321 7.76 -11.13 -38.29
C GLU A 321 9.24 -10.75 -38.47
N GLU A 322 9.67 -9.60 -37.94
CA GLU A 322 11.07 -9.20 -37.94
C GLU A 322 11.93 -10.11 -37.07
N TRP A 323 11.42 -10.51 -35.91
CA TRP A 323 12.03 -11.53 -35.07
C TRP A 323 12.18 -12.85 -35.81
N LYS A 324 11.14 -13.28 -36.53
CA LYS A 324 11.17 -14.49 -37.36
C LYS A 324 12.22 -14.38 -38.47
N LYS A 325 12.29 -13.24 -39.16
CA LYS A 325 13.28 -12.99 -40.24
C LYS A 325 14.71 -12.95 -39.72
N LYS A 326 14.96 -12.28 -38.57
CA LYS A 326 16.28 -12.31 -37.90
C LYS A 326 16.64 -13.73 -37.46
N TYR A 327 15.68 -14.45 -36.86
CA TYR A 327 15.87 -15.84 -36.44
C TYR A 327 16.18 -16.75 -37.64
N GLU A 328 15.48 -16.63 -38.75
CA GLU A 328 15.75 -17.41 -39.98
C GLU A 328 17.14 -17.12 -40.55
N LYS A 329 17.51 -15.83 -40.66
CA LYS A 329 18.85 -15.43 -41.11
C LYS A 329 19.95 -15.98 -40.19
N GLU A 330 19.76 -15.92 -38.89
CA GLU A 330 20.74 -16.40 -37.91
C GLU A 330 20.78 -17.93 -37.84
N LYS A 331 19.65 -18.60 -38.05
CA LYS A 331 19.53 -20.05 -38.19
C LYS A 331 20.25 -20.54 -39.46
N GLU A 332 20.17 -19.79 -40.55
CA GLU A 332 20.84 -20.10 -41.81
C GLU A 332 22.35 -19.90 -41.72
N LYS A 333 22.80 -18.82 -41.05
CA LYS A 333 24.21 -18.65 -40.68
C LYS A 333 24.71 -19.80 -39.80
N ASN A 334 23.98 -20.16 -38.74
CA ASN A 334 24.34 -21.28 -37.87
C ASN A 334 24.40 -22.61 -38.65
N ARG A 335 23.48 -22.85 -39.60
CA ARG A 335 23.57 -24.01 -40.49
C ARG A 335 24.83 -23.96 -41.35
N SER A 336 25.15 -22.81 -41.94
CA SER A 336 26.36 -22.67 -42.77
C SER A 336 27.64 -22.88 -41.96
N LEU A 337 27.72 -22.32 -40.74
CA LEU A 337 28.85 -22.50 -39.83
C LEU A 337 28.96 -23.96 -39.36
N ASN A 338 27.84 -24.62 -39.03
CA ASN A 338 27.86 -26.04 -38.67
C ASN A 338 28.31 -26.94 -39.84
N ILE A 339 27.93 -26.63 -41.08
CA ILE A 339 28.42 -27.34 -42.26
C ILE A 339 29.93 -27.13 -42.42
N ILE A 340 30.44 -25.91 -42.18
CA ILE A 340 31.87 -25.61 -42.22
C ILE A 340 32.61 -26.36 -41.11
N ILE A 341 32.11 -26.34 -39.88
CA ILE A 341 32.67 -27.09 -38.74
C ILE A 341 32.70 -28.58 -39.05
N GLN A 342 31.63 -29.15 -39.59
CA GLN A 342 31.56 -30.57 -39.93
C GLN A 342 32.55 -30.95 -41.05
N LYS A 343 32.75 -30.07 -42.03
CA LYS A 343 33.78 -30.25 -43.07
C LYS A 343 35.18 -30.20 -42.47
N LEU A 344 35.47 -29.21 -41.63
CA LEU A 344 36.75 -29.09 -40.93
C LEU A 344 37.00 -30.28 -39.99
N GLU A 345 35.99 -30.77 -39.25
CA GLU A 345 36.11 -31.95 -38.39
C GLU A 345 36.39 -33.23 -39.17
N ASN A 346 35.75 -33.41 -40.32
CA ASN A 346 36.00 -34.54 -41.21
C ASN A 346 37.41 -34.49 -41.79
N GLU A 347 37.87 -33.29 -42.17
CA GLU A 347 39.25 -33.04 -42.58
C GLU A 347 40.21 -33.43 -41.45
N LEU A 348 39.99 -32.90 -40.24
CA LEU A 348 40.81 -33.16 -39.06
C LEU A 348 40.84 -34.65 -38.67
N LYS A 349 39.73 -35.37 -38.87
CA LYS A 349 39.66 -36.83 -38.68
C LYS A 349 40.50 -37.60 -39.70
N ARG A 350 40.56 -37.16 -40.96
CA ARG A 350 41.42 -37.78 -41.99
C ARG A 350 42.89 -37.53 -41.70
N TRP A 351 43.25 -36.28 -41.34
CA TRP A 351 44.58 -35.93 -40.86
C TRP A 351 45.01 -36.79 -39.65
N ARG A 352 44.11 -36.96 -38.66
CA ARG A 352 44.38 -37.80 -37.47
C ARG A 352 44.50 -39.31 -37.77
N LYS A 353 43.93 -39.79 -38.89
CA LYS A 353 44.08 -41.17 -39.36
C LYS A 353 45.35 -41.38 -40.20
N GLY A 354 46.13 -40.32 -40.45
CA GLY A 354 47.35 -40.38 -41.26
C GLY A 354 47.10 -40.30 -42.77
N GLU A 355 45.88 -39.92 -43.18
CA GLU A 355 45.52 -39.72 -44.59
C GLU A 355 45.79 -38.26 -45.00
N SER A 356 46.36 -38.03 -46.19
CA SER A 356 46.52 -36.68 -46.77
C SER A 356 45.25 -36.22 -47.48
N VAL A 357 44.79 -35.00 -47.20
CA VAL A 357 43.64 -34.40 -47.92
C VAL A 357 44.17 -33.63 -49.15
N PRO A 358 43.68 -33.92 -50.38
CA PRO A 358 44.10 -33.21 -51.59
C PRO A 358 43.86 -31.69 -51.50
N VAL A 359 44.77 -30.88 -52.07
CA VAL A 359 44.71 -29.40 -52.04
C VAL A 359 43.41 -28.85 -52.65
N GLU A 360 42.77 -29.61 -53.54
CA GLU A 360 41.49 -29.30 -54.17
C GLU A 360 40.26 -29.50 -53.25
N GLU A 361 40.38 -30.36 -52.23
CA GLU A 361 39.34 -30.61 -51.21
C GLU A 361 39.56 -29.78 -49.93
N GLN A 362 40.75 -29.17 -49.77
CA GLN A 362 41.05 -28.27 -48.66
C GLN A 362 40.30 -26.95 -48.85
N LEU A 363 39.57 -26.52 -47.81
CA LEU A 363 38.89 -25.22 -47.80
C LEU A 363 39.92 -24.08 -47.68
N SER A 364 40.60 -23.76 -48.77
CA SER A 364 41.50 -22.60 -48.85
C SER A 364 40.80 -21.37 -49.42
N SER A 365 41.01 -20.25 -48.74
CA SER A 365 40.46 -18.94 -49.02
C SER A 365 41.15 -18.27 -50.21
N LYS A 366 40.90 -18.71 -51.45
CA LYS A 366 40.87 -17.84 -52.67
C LYS A 366 40.88 -18.67 -53.95
N ASN A 367 39.84 -18.52 -54.76
CA ASN A 367 39.89 -18.77 -56.19
C ASN A 367 39.17 -17.62 -56.93
N LYS A 368 39.95 -16.76 -57.62
CA LYS A 368 39.52 -15.91 -58.74
C LYS A 368 40.69 -15.84 -59.75
N LYS A 369 40.57 -16.66 -60.81
CA LYS A 369 41.00 -16.58 -62.23
C LYS A 369 41.91 -15.39 -62.66
N SER A 370 42.86 -15.49 -63.62
CA SER A 370 43.13 -16.50 -64.67
C SER A 370 44.42 -16.21 -65.50
N SER A 371 45.02 -17.29 -66.01
CA SER A 371 45.62 -17.54 -67.36
C SER A 371 46.85 -16.76 -67.85
N SER A 372 47.94 -17.48 -68.19
CA SER A 372 48.20 -17.99 -69.55
C SER A 372 49.42 -18.94 -69.60
N SER A 373 49.37 -19.84 -70.57
CA SER A 373 50.10 -21.10 -70.76
C SER A 373 51.59 -21.03 -71.18
N GLU A 374 52.24 -22.21 -71.06
CA GLU A 374 53.24 -22.81 -71.98
C GLU A 374 54.65 -22.15 -72.03
N THR A 375 55.79 -22.84 -72.07
CA THR A 375 56.15 -24.18 -72.55
C THR A 375 57.58 -24.55 -72.08
N THR A 376 57.80 -25.81 -71.68
CA THR A 376 58.96 -26.73 -71.94
C THR A 376 60.39 -26.18 -72.14
N ALA A 377 61.38 -26.62 -71.32
CA ALA A 377 62.30 -27.78 -71.55
C ALA A 377 63.74 -27.26 -71.83
N VAL A 378 64.90 -27.89 -71.61
CA VAL A 378 65.40 -29.17 -71.06
C VAL A 378 66.94 -29.07 -71.18
N ILE A 379 67.66 -29.35 -70.08
CA ILE A 379 68.86 -30.23 -69.96
C ILE A 379 70.21 -29.91 -70.69
N ASP A 380 71.26 -29.81 -69.85
CA ASP A 380 72.59 -30.49 -69.87
C ASP A 380 73.93 -29.88 -70.32
N SER A 381 74.88 -30.07 -69.38
CA SER A 381 76.24 -30.66 -69.51
C SER A 381 77.46 -29.89 -70.06
N LEU A 382 78.34 -29.53 -69.11
CA LEU A 382 79.73 -29.99 -68.89
C LEU A 382 80.83 -29.89 -70.01
N ALA A 383 81.88 -29.10 -69.67
CA ALA A 383 83.35 -29.41 -69.64
C ALA A 383 84.35 -28.92 -70.75
N LEU A 384 85.32 -28.08 -70.29
CA LEU A 384 86.81 -28.03 -70.51
C LEU A 384 87.44 -27.84 -71.93
N PRO A 385 88.74 -27.43 -72.10
CA PRO A 385 89.44 -26.18 -71.75
C PRO A 385 90.29 -25.65 -72.98
N PRO A 386 91.39 -24.86 -72.91
CA PRO A 386 91.53 -23.56 -73.60
C PRO A 386 92.65 -23.45 -74.68
N VAL A 387 92.47 -22.59 -75.70
CA VAL A 387 93.56 -22.10 -76.60
C VAL A 387 93.27 -20.62 -76.96
N PRO A 388 94.28 -19.72 -77.03
CA PRO A 388 94.10 -18.27 -76.85
C PRO A 388 93.88 -17.52 -78.17
N LEU A 389 92.99 -16.51 -78.22
CA LEU A 389 92.92 -15.60 -79.36
C LEU A 389 92.93 -14.09 -79.03
N SER A 390 93.55 -13.39 -80.00
CA SER A 390 93.25 -12.11 -80.67
C SER A 390 92.48 -10.99 -79.97
N ASP A 391 92.88 -9.75 -80.26
CA ASP A 391 92.26 -8.51 -79.78
C ASP A 391 90.77 -8.34 -80.17
N GLU A 392 90.24 -9.04 -81.18
CA GLU A 392 88.78 -9.11 -81.44
C GLU A 392 87.99 -9.79 -80.31
N GLU A 393 88.57 -10.79 -79.63
CA GLU A 393 87.89 -11.50 -78.54
C GLU A 393 87.74 -10.62 -77.31
N LYS A 394 88.69 -9.70 -77.08
CA LYS A 394 88.65 -8.76 -75.94
C LYS A 394 87.39 -7.89 -75.96
N THR A 395 87.03 -7.38 -77.13
CA THR A 395 85.79 -6.62 -77.33
C THR A 395 84.55 -7.50 -77.14
N GLN A 396 84.58 -8.75 -77.61
CA GLN A 396 83.47 -9.69 -77.37
C GLN A 396 83.33 -10.04 -75.89
N TYR A 397 84.44 -10.22 -75.16
CA TYR A 397 84.45 -10.42 -73.71
C TYR A 397 83.97 -9.19 -72.95
N GLU A 398 84.33 -7.97 -73.35
CA GLU A 398 83.82 -6.74 -72.72
C GLU A 398 82.31 -6.57 -72.92
N THR A 399 81.80 -6.88 -74.12
CA THR A 399 80.35 -6.85 -74.40
C THR A 399 79.62 -7.94 -73.60
N LEU A 400 80.19 -9.14 -73.53
CA LEU A 400 79.65 -10.27 -72.75
C LEU A 400 79.67 -10.00 -71.24
N ILE A 401 80.72 -9.34 -70.73
CA ILE A 401 80.82 -8.92 -69.33
C ILE A 401 79.74 -7.88 -69.02
N SER A 402 79.50 -6.92 -69.91
CA SER A 402 78.42 -5.93 -69.74
C SER A 402 77.04 -6.58 -69.73
N ASP A 403 76.77 -7.54 -70.63
CA ASP A 403 75.52 -8.29 -70.66
C ASP A 403 75.35 -9.17 -69.41
N LEU A 404 76.45 -9.76 -68.90
CA LEU A 404 76.43 -10.52 -67.65
C LEU A 404 76.15 -9.64 -66.43
N TYR A 405 76.68 -8.40 -66.39
CA TYR A 405 76.35 -7.46 -65.32
C TYR A 405 74.89 -7.02 -65.37
N HIS A 406 74.33 -6.78 -66.56
CA HIS A 406 72.90 -6.45 -66.71
C HIS A 406 72.01 -7.63 -66.28
N GLN A 407 72.37 -8.87 -66.63
CA GLN A 407 71.64 -10.05 -66.16
C GLN A 407 71.75 -10.25 -64.64
N LEU A 408 72.85 -9.83 -64.01
CA LEU A 408 73.01 -9.87 -62.57
C LEU A 408 72.08 -8.86 -61.88
N ASP A 409 71.99 -7.64 -62.41
CA ASP A 409 71.10 -6.59 -61.91
C ASP A 409 69.62 -7.01 -62.04
N ASP A 410 69.21 -7.58 -63.20
CA ASP A 410 67.85 -8.10 -63.39
C ASP A 410 67.53 -9.24 -62.39
N LYS A 411 68.51 -10.07 -62.06
CA LYS A 411 68.37 -11.16 -61.09
C LYS A 411 68.31 -10.64 -59.65
N ASP A 412 69.07 -9.61 -59.32
CA ASP A 412 69.01 -8.95 -58.01
C ASP A 412 67.67 -8.24 -57.80
N ASP A 413 67.08 -7.67 -58.85
CA ASP A 413 65.73 -7.11 -58.81
C ASP A 413 64.65 -8.19 -58.63
N GLU A 414 64.76 -9.34 -59.30
CA GLU A 414 63.90 -10.50 -59.06
C GLU A 414 64.02 -11.01 -57.61
N ILE A 415 65.24 -11.11 -57.08
CA ILE A 415 65.49 -11.55 -55.69
C ILE A 415 64.87 -10.56 -54.70
N ASN A 416 65.01 -9.25 -54.94
CA ASN A 416 64.39 -8.22 -54.11
C ASN A 416 62.86 -8.30 -54.16
N HIS A 417 62.28 -8.54 -55.33
CA HIS A 417 60.84 -8.71 -55.48
C HIS A 417 60.32 -9.96 -54.74
N HIS A 418 61.05 -11.07 -54.85
CA HIS A 418 60.74 -12.30 -54.12
C HIS A 418 60.89 -12.14 -52.61
N SER A 419 61.90 -11.42 -52.14
CA SER A 419 62.12 -11.14 -50.72
C SER A 419 60.97 -10.31 -50.13
N GLN A 420 60.57 -9.24 -50.80
CA GLN A 420 59.42 -8.42 -50.38
C GLN A 420 58.10 -9.21 -50.35
N THR A 421 57.93 -10.13 -51.29
CA THR A 421 56.74 -10.99 -51.36
C THR A 421 56.72 -12.02 -50.23
N ALA A 422 57.88 -12.63 -49.92
CA ALA A 422 58.04 -13.53 -48.79
C ALA A 422 57.75 -12.83 -47.46
N GLU A 423 58.18 -11.58 -47.30
CA GLU A 423 57.96 -10.78 -46.09
C GLU A 423 56.49 -10.41 -45.90
N LYS A 424 55.77 -10.09 -47.00
CA LYS A 424 54.31 -9.91 -46.98
C LYS A 424 53.57 -11.20 -46.58
N PHE A 425 53.98 -12.36 -47.08
CA PHE A 425 53.36 -13.63 -46.68
C PHE A 425 53.65 -13.98 -45.23
N LYS A 426 54.86 -13.69 -44.73
CA LYS A 426 55.21 -13.87 -43.33
C LYS A 426 54.34 -13.01 -42.41
N GLN A 427 54.08 -11.76 -42.78
CA GLN A 427 53.18 -10.88 -42.03
C GLN A 427 51.74 -11.42 -42.02
N GLN A 428 51.22 -11.88 -43.16
CA GLN A 428 49.88 -12.46 -43.23
C GLN A 428 49.71 -13.73 -42.39
N LEU A 429 50.77 -14.53 -42.25
CA LEU A 429 50.79 -15.73 -41.40
C LEU A 429 50.68 -15.36 -39.92
N ILE A 430 51.42 -14.34 -39.48
CA ILE A 430 51.37 -13.82 -38.11
C ILE A 430 49.96 -13.29 -37.80
N ASP A 431 49.38 -12.50 -38.71
CA ASP A 431 48.04 -11.95 -38.52
C ASP A 431 46.97 -13.06 -38.43
N GLN A 432 47.12 -14.16 -39.19
CA GLN A 432 46.22 -15.31 -39.10
C GLN A 432 46.38 -16.11 -37.80
N ASP A 433 47.61 -16.32 -37.32
CA ASP A 433 47.87 -17.00 -36.06
C ASP A 433 47.30 -16.22 -34.86
N GLU A 434 47.41 -14.89 -34.88
CA GLU A 434 46.82 -14.02 -33.85
C GLU A 434 45.29 -14.11 -33.83
N LEU A 435 44.67 -14.18 -35.02
CA LEU A 435 43.22 -14.34 -35.18
C LEU A 435 42.72 -15.70 -34.67
N LEU A 436 43.49 -16.77 -34.91
CA LEU A 436 43.20 -18.11 -34.38
C LEU A 436 43.33 -18.17 -32.85
N LEU A 437 44.34 -17.51 -32.29
CA LEU A 437 44.52 -17.39 -30.84
C LEU A 437 43.35 -16.63 -30.19
N SER A 438 42.93 -15.52 -30.79
CA SER A 438 41.73 -14.77 -30.36
C SER A 438 40.48 -15.65 -30.39
N SER A 439 40.22 -16.33 -31.50
CA SER A 439 39.03 -17.16 -31.64
C SER A 439 38.99 -18.33 -30.65
N ARG A 440 40.16 -18.87 -30.27
CA ARG A 440 40.27 -19.95 -29.30
C ARG A 440 40.00 -19.47 -27.88
N GLN A 441 40.49 -18.29 -27.51
CA GLN A 441 40.16 -17.65 -26.24
C GLN A 441 38.67 -17.34 -26.12
N ASP A 442 38.05 -16.86 -27.21
CA ASP A 442 36.61 -16.59 -27.21
C ASP A 442 35.78 -17.86 -27.10
N TYR A 443 36.22 -18.97 -27.70
CA TYR A 443 35.57 -20.28 -27.53
C TYR A 443 35.65 -20.78 -26.09
N GLU A 444 36.81 -20.66 -25.42
CA GLU A 444 36.95 -21.02 -24.00
C GLU A 444 36.05 -20.15 -23.10
N ARG A 445 36.01 -18.83 -23.34
CA ARG A 445 35.09 -17.94 -22.61
C ARG A 445 33.64 -18.33 -22.81
N LEU A 446 33.24 -18.66 -24.05
CA LEU A 446 31.87 -19.06 -24.35
C LEU A 446 31.51 -20.38 -23.68
N GLN A 447 32.46 -21.33 -23.59
CA GLN A 447 32.27 -22.61 -22.93
C GLN A 447 32.16 -22.47 -21.39
N ASP A 448 32.92 -21.56 -20.79
CA ASP A 448 32.80 -21.21 -19.38
C ASP A 448 31.45 -20.54 -19.08
N GLU A 449 31.00 -19.66 -19.97
CA GLU A 449 29.71 -18.99 -19.86
C GLU A 449 28.54 -19.98 -19.98
N LEU A 450 28.63 -20.93 -20.90
CA LEU A 450 27.65 -22.02 -21.06
C LEU A 450 27.58 -22.89 -19.79
N SER A 451 28.73 -23.26 -19.23
CA SER A 451 28.83 -24.03 -17.99
C SER A 451 28.30 -23.28 -16.77
N ARG A 452 28.42 -21.95 -16.76
CA ARG A 452 27.84 -21.08 -15.73
C ARG A 452 26.33 -20.98 -15.88
N LEU A 453 25.83 -20.72 -17.09
CA LEU A 453 24.38 -20.66 -17.38
C LEU A 453 23.67 -21.97 -17.05
N GLN A 454 24.35 -23.10 -17.25
CA GLN A 454 23.82 -24.42 -16.91
C GLN A 454 23.67 -24.61 -15.39
N ARG A 455 24.66 -24.18 -14.59
CA ARG A 455 24.57 -24.16 -13.12
C ARG A 455 23.49 -23.21 -12.61
N ASP A 456 23.40 -22.01 -13.19
CA ASP A 456 22.37 -21.04 -12.83
C ASP A 456 20.96 -21.58 -13.17
N SER A 457 20.82 -22.28 -14.31
CA SER A 457 19.57 -22.94 -14.69
C SER A 457 19.18 -24.06 -13.73
N ASP A 458 20.14 -24.83 -13.22
CA ASP A 458 19.85 -25.92 -12.29
C ASP A 458 19.51 -25.36 -10.89
N SER A 459 20.21 -24.32 -10.43
CA SER A 459 19.84 -23.58 -9.21
C SER A 459 18.42 -22.99 -9.30
N ALA A 460 18.07 -22.39 -10.44
CA ALA A 460 16.73 -21.85 -10.65
C ALA A 460 15.64 -22.93 -10.66
N LYS A 461 15.94 -24.16 -11.13
CA LYS A 461 14.99 -25.28 -11.04
C LYS A 461 14.76 -25.71 -9.59
N GLU A 462 15.79 -25.70 -8.76
CA GLU A 462 15.69 -26.01 -7.33
C GLU A 462 14.81 -24.96 -6.61
N GLU A 463 15.04 -23.67 -6.88
CA GLU A 463 14.21 -22.58 -6.32
C GLU A 463 12.74 -22.68 -6.76
N VAL A 464 12.47 -23.00 -8.04
CA VAL A 464 11.10 -23.21 -8.53
C VAL A 464 10.43 -24.38 -7.82
N LYS A 465 11.18 -25.45 -7.53
CA LYS A 465 10.68 -26.61 -6.80
C LYS A 465 10.31 -26.25 -5.36
N GLU A 466 11.14 -25.46 -4.67
CA GLU A 466 10.84 -24.95 -3.33
C GLU A 466 9.60 -24.04 -3.32
N VAL A 467 9.46 -23.15 -4.31
CA VAL A 467 8.28 -22.28 -4.43
C VAL A 467 7.02 -23.10 -4.71
N LEU A 468 7.09 -24.12 -5.57
CA LEU A 468 5.97 -25.01 -5.82
C LEU A 468 5.54 -25.76 -4.56
N GLN A 469 6.50 -26.23 -3.76
CA GLN A 469 6.22 -26.90 -2.50
C GLN A 469 5.57 -25.95 -1.48
N ALA A 470 6.06 -24.71 -1.37
CA ALA A 470 5.46 -23.69 -0.51
C ALA A 470 4.04 -23.31 -0.97
N LEU A 471 3.78 -23.25 -2.28
CA LEU A 471 2.43 -23.01 -2.82
C LEU A 471 1.48 -24.16 -2.52
N GLU A 472 1.97 -25.41 -2.56
CA GLU A 472 1.21 -26.60 -2.23
C GLU A 472 0.83 -26.61 -0.74
N GLU A 473 1.77 -26.27 0.16
CA GLU A 473 1.50 -26.09 1.59
C GLU A 473 0.50 -24.94 1.86
N LEU A 474 0.60 -23.84 1.10
CA LEU A 474 -0.33 -22.72 1.24
C LEU A 474 -1.74 -23.09 0.78
N ALA A 475 -1.86 -23.88 -0.30
CA ALA A 475 -3.13 -24.38 -0.79
C ALA A 475 -3.80 -25.33 0.24
N VAL A 476 -3.03 -26.23 0.84
CA VAL A 476 -3.52 -27.11 1.92
C VAL A 476 -3.97 -26.31 3.14
N ASN A 477 -3.21 -25.28 3.53
CA ASN A 477 -3.60 -24.39 4.63
C ASN A 477 -4.87 -23.57 4.31
N TYR A 478 -5.02 -23.13 3.07
CA TYR A 478 -6.23 -22.43 2.62
C TYR A 478 -7.46 -23.34 2.69
N ASP A 479 -7.37 -24.57 2.18
CA ASP A 479 -8.46 -25.54 2.25
C ASP A 479 -8.82 -25.87 3.70
N HIS A 480 -7.82 -26.07 4.57
CA HIS A 480 -8.07 -26.30 5.99
C HIS A 480 -8.80 -25.13 6.66
N LYS A 481 -8.38 -23.89 6.35
CA LYS A 481 -9.01 -22.69 6.90
C LYS A 481 -10.41 -22.46 6.35
N SER A 482 -10.63 -22.74 5.08
CA SER A 482 -11.94 -22.71 4.43
C SER A 482 -12.90 -23.68 5.12
N GLN A 483 -12.43 -24.92 5.39
CA GLN A 483 -13.23 -25.93 6.08
C GLN A 483 -13.52 -25.55 7.55
N GLU A 484 -12.59 -24.90 8.25
CA GLU A 484 -12.84 -24.35 9.59
C GLU A 484 -13.92 -23.27 9.59
N VAL A 485 -13.91 -22.38 8.58
CA VAL A 485 -14.93 -21.33 8.42
C VAL A 485 -16.30 -21.95 8.13
N GLU A 486 -16.35 -22.96 7.26
CA GLU A 486 -17.59 -23.66 6.91
C GLU A 486 -18.19 -24.39 8.13
N ASN A 487 -17.35 -25.03 8.94
CA ASN A 487 -17.76 -25.65 10.20
C ASN A 487 -18.29 -24.62 11.21
N LYS A 488 -17.63 -23.45 11.33
CA LYS A 488 -18.11 -22.36 12.21
C LYS A 488 -19.42 -21.76 11.73
N ASN A 489 -19.60 -21.59 10.42
CA ASN A 489 -20.86 -21.12 9.84
C ASN A 489 -21.99 -22.10 10.15
N ARG A 490 -21.74 -23.41 10.01
CA ARG A 490 -22.72 -24.45 10.36
C ARG A 490 -23.08 -24.43 11.85
N CYS A 491 -22.11 -24.21 12.73
CA CYS A 491 -22.36 -24.07 14.17
C CYS A 491 -23.18 -22.81 14.48
N ASN A 492 -22.91 -21.69 13.80
CA ASN A 492 -23.71 -20.47 13.94
C ASN A 492 -25.15 -20.65 13.44
N GLU A 493 -25.36 -21.38 12.36
CA GLU A 493 -26.71 -21.71 11.89
C GLU A 493 -27.46 -22.55 12.92
N GLN A 494 -26.83 -23.56 13.51
CA GLN A 494 -27.41 -24.36 14.59
C GLN A 494 -27.75 -23.52 15.83
N LEU A 495 -26.85 -22.62 16.25
CA LEU A 495 -27.12 -21.71 17.37
C LEU A 495 -28.28 -20.75 17.06
N ASN A 496 -28.39 -20.28 15.81
CA ASN A 496 -29.51 -19.44 15.39
C ASN A 496 -30.84 -20.21 15.40
N GLU A 497 -30.86 -21.47 14.98
CA GLU A 497 -32.05 -22.33 15.08
C GLU A 497 -32.42 -22.60 16.54
N GLU A 498 -31.44 -22.89 17.41
CA GLU A 498 -31.68 -23.04 18.85
C GLU A 498 -32.22 -21.76 19.49
N LEU A 499 -31.69 -20.60 19.10
CA LEU A 499 -32.14 -19.31 19.59
C LEU A 499 -33.55 -18.98 19.11
N ALA A 500 -33.88 -19.30 17.85
CA ALA A 500 -35.24 -19.19 17.34
C ALA A 500 -36.21 -20.09 18.12
N ASN A 501 -35.85 -21.35 18.35
CA ASN A 501 -36.66 -22.30 19.14
C ASN A 501 -36.86 -21.82 20.59
N LYS A 502 -35.80 -21.33 21.24
CA LYS A 502 -35.90 -20.75 22.60
C LYS A 502 -36.78 -19.52 22.65
N THR A 503 -36.75 -18.69 21.61
CA THR A 503 -37.62 -17.49 21.50
C THR A 503 -39.09 -17.90 21.43
N VAL A 504 -39.43 -18.87 20.57
CA VAL A 504 -40.80 -19.41 20.46
C VAL A 504 -41.27 -20.02 21.78
N ASN A 505 -40.42 -20.76 22.48
CA ASN A 505 -40.74 -21.32 23.80
C ASN A 505 -40.95 -20.23 24.85
N LEU A 506 -40.15 -19.17 24.82
CA LEU A 506 -40.30 -18.03 25.74
C LEU A 506 -41.63 -17.31 25.52
N GLU A 507 -42.04 -17.12 24.26
CA GLU A 507 -43.34 -16.56 23.92
C GLU A 507 -44.51 -17.47 24.36
N ALA A 508 -44.34 -18.80 24.31
CA ALA A 508 -45.32 -19.73 24.84
C ALA A 508 -45.45 -19.63 26.36
N VAL A 509 -44.33 -19.61 27.10
CA VAL A 509 -44.32 -19.46 28.56
C VAL A 509 -44.86 -18.09 28.98
N GLN A 510 -44.59 -17.02 28.23
CA GLN A 510 -45.18 -15.70 28.50
C GLN A 510 -46.70 -15.72 28.35
N ARG A 511 -47.24 -16.42 27.33
CA ARG A 511 -48.68 -16.59 27.17
C ARG A 511 -49.29 -17.37 28.34
N GLU A 512 -48.66 -18.46 28.79
CA GLU A 512 -49.11 -19.21 29.97
C GLU A 512 -49.05 -18.38 31.26
N LEU A 513 -48.02 -17.54 31.41
CA LEU A 513 -47.90 -16.65 32.56
C LEU A 513 -49.05 -15.63 32.59
N LEU A 514 -49.41 -15.06 31.44
CA LEU A 514 -50.53 -14.12 31.32
C LEU A 514 -51.85 -14.79 31.70
N THR A 515 -52.12 -16.00 31.20
CA THR A 515 -53.35 -16.73 31.56
C THR A 515 -53.40 -17.07 33.05
N LEU A 516 -52.26 -17.47 33.65
CA LEU A 516 -52.17 -17.70 35.10
C LEU A 516 -52.37 -16.43 35.92
N GLN A 517 -51.88 -15.27 35.44
CA GLN A 517 -52.12 -13.98 36.08
C GLN A 517 -53.60 -13.59 36.03
N GLU A 518 -54.27 -13.81 34.90
CA GLU A 518 -55.72 -13.59 34.77
C GLU A 518 -56.49 -14.50 35.74
N ILE A 519 -56.19 -15.79 35.77
CA ILE A 519 -56.80 -16.76 36.70
C ILE A 519 -56.54 -16.34 38.17
N SER A 520 -55.32 -15.94 38.51
CA SER A 520 -54.98 -15.46 39.86
C SER A 520 -55.77 -14.20 40.24
N SER A 521 -55.94 -13.26 39.31
CA SER A 521 -56.74 -12.05 39.53
C SER A 521 -58.22 -12.38 39.78
N HIS A 522 -58.76 -13.34 39.02
CA HIS A 522 -60.12 -13.84 39.21
C HIS A 522 -60.28 -14.54 40.57
N HIS A 523 -59.31 -15.37 40.98
CA HIS A 523 -59.31 -15.98 42.31
C HIS A 523 -59.26 -14.95 43.42
N LYS A 524 -58.38 -13.93 43.32
CA LYS A 524 -58.32 -12.85 44.32
C LYS A 524 -59.65 -12.10 44.44
N LYS A 525 -60.30 -11.80 43.30
CA LYS A 525 -61.61 -11.15 43.28
C LYS A 525 -62.67 -12.02 43.95
N ARG A 526 -62.75 -13.30 43.57
CA ARG A 526 -63.70 -14.26 44.16
C ARG A 526 -63.46 -14.46 45.65
N SER A 527 -62.21 -14.54 46.10
CA SER A 527 -61.87 -14.65 47.53
C SER A 527 -62.24 -13.38 48.30
N ALA A 528 -62.06 -12.20 47.72
CA ALA A 528 -62.50 -10.94 48.32
C ALA A 528 -64.03 -10.85 48.43
N ASP A 529 -64.76 -11.33 47.41
CA ASP A 529 -66.23 -11.38 47.42
C ASP A 529 -66.73 -12.36 48.50
N ILE A 530 -66.12 -13.55 48.61
CA ILE A 530 -66.43 -14.54 49.65
C ILE A 530 -66.11 -13.98 51.05
N LEU A 531 -64.96 -13.34 51.25
CA LEU A 531 -64.61 -12.69 52.52
C LEU A 531 -65.61 -11.60 52.88
N SER A 532 -66.06 -10.81 51.90
CA SER A 532 -67.07 -9.77 52.12
C SER A 532 -68.44 -10.35 52.50
N LEU A 533 -68.84 -11.45 51.86
CA LEU A 533 -70.05 -12.21 52.22
C LEU A 533 -69.94 -12.79 53.64
N LEU A 534 -68.83 -13.44 53.98
CA LEU A 534 -68.62 -13.99 55.32
C LEU A 534 -68.60 -12.91 56.40
N LEU A 535 -68.00 -11.75 56.13
CA LEU A 535 -68.02 -10.61 57.06
C LEU A 535 -69.44 -10.04 57.24
N ARG A 536 -70.24 -10.02 56.18
CA ARG A 536 -71.65 -9.62 56.25
C ARG A 536 -72.47 -10.62 57.06
N ASP A 537 -72.30 -11.92 56.79
CA ASP A 537 -73.00 -12.99 57.51
C ASP A 537 -72.58 -13.03 58.99
N LEU A 538 -71.29 -12.81 59.30
CA LEU A 538 -70.81 -12.64 60.67
C LEU A 538 -71.39 -11.39 61.35
N SER A 539 -71.57 -10.30 60.61
CA SER A 539 -72.24 -9.10 61.12
C SER A 539 -73.73 -9.37 61.41
N GLU A 540 -74.42 -10.09 60.53
CA GLU A 540 -75.83 -10.50 60.73
C GLU A 540 -75.97 -11.50 61.88
N ILE A 541 -75.02 -12.44 62.04
CA ILE A 541 -74.95 -13.36 63.16
C ILE A 541 -74.63 -12.60 64.46
N GLY A 542 -73.77 -11.58 64.44
CA GLY A 542 -73.54 -10.70 65.59
C GLY A 542 -74.80 -9.96 66.02
N ILE A 543 -75.60 -9.49 65.05
CA ILE A 543 -76.91 -8.87 65.31
C ILE A 543 -77.90 -9.90 65.86
N LYS A 544 -77.93 -11.13 65.33
CA LYS A 544 -78.80 -12.21 65.83
C LYS A 544 -78.35 -12.78 67.17
N LEU A 545 -77.06 -12.93 67.46
CA LEU A 545 -76.52 -13.36 68.76
C LEU A 545 -76.76 -12.30 69.84
N SER A 546 -76.77 -11.02 69.47
CA SER A 546 -77.24 -9.95 70.37
C SER A 546 -78.73 -10.10 70.72
N LEU A 547 -79.52 -10.76 69.87
CA LEU A 547 -80.93 -11.09 70.12
C LEU A 547 -81.11 -12.47 70.80
N SER A 548 -80.13 -13.38 70.68
CA SER A 548 -80.23 -14.79 71.10
C SER A 548 -79.52 -15.14 72.41
N LEU A 549 -79.19 -14.17 73.29
CA LEU A 549 -78.87 -14.44 74.71
C LEU A 549 -80.11 -14.89 75.52
N GLN A 550 -81.06 -15.58 74.88
CA GLN A 550 -82.15 -16.31 75.52
C GLN A 550 -82.19 -17.74 74.97
N MET A 551 -81.93 -18.68 75.88
CA MET A 551 -82.36 -20.09 75.90
C MET A 551 -81.47 -21.16 75.22
N THR A 552 -81.64 -22.38 75.72
CA THR A 552 -80.64 -23.40 76.05
C THR A 552 -80.88 -24.74 75.33
N GLU A 553 -79.81 -25.56 75.20
CA GLU A 553 -79.76 -27.06 75.10
C GLU A 553 -80.25 -27.83 73.85
N MET A 554 -79.39 -28.68 73.27
CA MET A 554 -79.63 -30.14 73.09
C MET A 554 -78.47 -30.92 72.41
N SER A 555 -78.32 -32.19 72.82
CA SER A 555 -77.10 -33.03 72.86
C SER A 555 -76.94 -34.06 71.72
N GLY A 556 -77.43 -33.79 70.49
CA GLY A 556 -77.35 -34.73 69.35
C GLY A 556 -76.18 -34.53 68.37
N VAL A 557 -75.39 -33.47 68.56
CA VAL A 557 -74.52 -32.90 67.52
C VAL A 557 -73.11 -33.54 67.48
N MET A 558 -72.70 -34.28 68.51
CA MET A 558 -71.30 -34.72 68.67
C MET A 558 -70.81 -35.77 67.64
N GLU A 559 -71.64 -36.71 67.16
CA GLU A 559 -71.16 -37.76 66.23
C GLU A 559 -71.02 -37.30 64.78
N GLU A 560 -71.91 -36.41 64.32
CA GLU A 560 -71.78 -35.72 63.03
C GLU A 560 -70.57 -34.78 63.04
N GLU A 561 -70.27 -34.16 64.19
CA GLU A 561 -69.06 -33.35 64.36
C GLU A 561 -67.77 -34.18 64.25
N PHE A 562 -67.73 -35.40 64.80
CA PHE A 562 -66.55 -36.27 64.70
C PHE A 562 -66.30 -36.82 63.29
N THR A 563 -67.35 -37.18 62.55
CA THR A 563 -67.23 -37.61 61.14
C THR A 563 -66.81 -36.47 60.24
N THR A 564 -67.38 -35.29 60.47
CA THR A 564 -66.98 -34.04 59.82
C THR A 564 -65.51 -33.71 60.12
N ALA A 565 -65.08 -33.83 61.38
CA ALA A 565 -63.69 -33.63 61.78
C ALA A 565 -62.72 -34.61 61.07
N ARG A 566 -63.07 -35.89 60.91
CA ARG A 566 -62.23 -36.86 60.16
C ARG A 566 -62.12 -36.53 58.68
N LEU A 567 -63.21 -36.12 58.04
CA LEU A 567 -63.20 -35.67 56.64
C LEU A 567 -62.34 -34.41 56.48
N TYR A 568 -62.43 -33.47 57.43
CA TYR A 568 -61.54 -32.30 57.47
C TYR A 568 -60.08 -32.69 57.65
N VAL A 569 -59.75 -33.62 58.55
CA VAL A 569 -58.37 -34.11 58.73
C VAL A 569 -57.85 -34.81 57.47
N SER A 570 -58.69 -35.60 56.78
CA SER A 570 -58.32 -36.25 55.52
C SER A 570 -58.08 -35.23 54.39
N LYS A 571 -58.93 -34.21 54.29
CA LYS A 571 -58.78 -33.09 53.37
C LYS A 571 -57.50 -32.30 53.66
N MET A 572 -57.26 -31.93 54.92
CA MET A 572 -56.02 -31.27 55.36
C MET A 572 -54.78 -32.11 55.03
N LYS A 573 -54.82 -33.42 55.23
CA LYS A 573 -53.71 -34.32 54.87
C LYS A 573 -53.42 -34.29 53.36
N SER A 574 -54.46 -34.26 52.52
CA SER A 574 -54.30 -34.15 51.06
C SER A 574 -53.77 -32.78 50.63
N GLU A 575 -54.22 -31.70 51.27
CA GLU A 575 -53.75 -30.33 51.01
C GLU A 575 -52.30 -30.14 51.46
N VAL A 576 -51.93 -30.68 52.63
CA VAL A 576 -50.53 -30.68 53.12
C VAL A 576 -49.63 -31.45 52.16
N LYS A 577 -50.07 -32.61 51.63
CA LYS A 577 -49.28 -33.37 50.66
C LYS A 577 -49.12 -32.62 49.32
N SER A 578 -50.15 -31.92 48.88
CA SER A 578 -50.10 -31.04 47.70
C SER A 578 -49.14 -29.86 47.93
N LEU A 579 -49.21 -29.23 49.11
CA LEU A 579 -48.32 -28.15 49.53
C LEU A 579 -46.85 -28.59 49.60
N VAL A 580 -46.57 -29.79 50.14
CA VAL A 580 -45.21 -30.34 50.20
C VAL A 580 -44.65 -30.60 48.80
N ASN A 581 -45.46 -31.16 47.89
CA ASN A 581 -45.03 -31.36 46.51
C ASN A 581 -44.78 -30.03 45.78
N ARG A 582 -45.66 -29.04 45.99
CA ARG A 582 -45.49 -27.70 45.45
C ARG A 582 -44.25 -27.00 46.01
N SER A 583 -43.96 -27.18 47.30
CA SER A 583 -42.75 -26.66 47.95
C SER A 583 -41.48 -27.25 47.32
N LYS A 584 -41.44 -28.57 47.11
CA LYS A 584 -40.30 -29.22 46.45
C LYS A 584 -40.12 -28.74 45.01
N GLN A 585 -41.19 -28.52 44.27
CA GLN A 585 -41.11 -28.03 42.91
C GLN A 585 -40.65 -26.56 42.85
N LEU A 586 -41.04 -25.75 43.83
CA LEU A 586 -40.54 -24.39 43.99
C LEU A 586 -39.05 -24.37 44.36
N GLU A 587 -38.57 -25.30 45.20
CA GLU A 587 -37.14 -25.43 45.52
C GLU A 587 -36.30 -25.77 44.28
N VAL A 588 -36.75 -26.70 43.43
CA VAL A 588 -36.05 -27.06 42.18
C VAL A 588 -36.04 -25.88 41.19
N ASN A 589 -37.16 -25.17 41.07
CA ASN A 589 -37.21 -23.98 40.21
C ASN A 589 -36.31 -22.85 40.74
N LEU A 590 -36.16 -22.73 42.06
CA LEU A 590 -35.32 -21.71 42.69
C LEU A 590 -33.84 -22.00 42.43
N THR A 591 -33.41 -23.26 42.51
CA THR A 591 -32.03 -23.65 42.18
C THR A 591 -31.71 -23.48 40.70
N GLU A 592 -32.63 -23.84 39.80
CA GLU A 592 -32.44 -23.63 38.35
C GLU A 592 -32.35 -22.13 37.99
N ASN A 593 -33.16 -21.29 38.64
CA ASN A 593 -33.10 -19.84 38.46
C ASN A 593 -31.80 -19.24 39.03
N MET A 594 -31.28 -19.75 40.15
CA MET A 594 -29.97 -19.32 40.68
C MET A 594 -28.84 -19.63 39.69
N CYS A 595 -28.79 -20.84 39.13
CA CYS A 595 -27.78 -21.19 38.11
C CYS A 595 -27.85 -20.30 36.86
N ARG A 596 -29.07 -19.98 36.40
CA ARG A 596 -29.26 -19.05 35.27
C ARG A 596 -28.81 -17.63 35.60
N MET A 597 -29.09 -17.17 36.81
CA MET A 597 -28.69 -15.85 37.29
C MET A 597 -27.16 -15.73 37.32
N GLU A 598 -26.45 -16.73 37.86
CA GLU A 598 -24.99 -16.77 37.87
C GLU A 598 -24.38 -16.77 36.45
N ALA A 599 -25.00 -17.47 35.50
CA ALA A 599 -24.56 -17.45 34.09
C ALA A 599 -24.71 -16.04 33.48
N THR A 600 -25.85 -15.39 33.68
CA THR A 600 -26.09 -14.02 33.18
C THR A 600 -25.20 -12.98 33.85
N GLU A 601 -24.85 -13.19 35.12
CA GLU A 601 -23.94 -12.30 35.86
C GLU A 601 -22.52 -12.37 35.29
N LYS A 602 -22.04 -13.57 34.92
CA LYS A 602 -20.75 -13.73 34.24
C LYS A 602 -20.73 -13.02 32.88
N GLU A 603 -21.77 -13.17 32.07
CA GLU A 603 -21.89 -12.47 30.79
C GLU A 603 -21.93 -10.95 30.96
N LEU A 604 -22.69 -10.46 31.95
CA LEU A 604 -22.75 -9.04 32.28
C LEU A 604 -21.37 -8.49 32.67
N ASN A 605 -20.61 -9.21 33.48
CA ASN A 605 -19.25 -8.82 33.88
C ASN A 605 -18.29 -8.72 32.68
N THR A 606 -18.38 -9.64 31.72
CA THR A 606 -17.58 -9.55 30.49
C THR A 606 -17.98 -8.35 29.62
N GLY A 607 -19.28 -8.06 29.52
CA GLY A 607 -19.78 -6.87 28.81
C GLY A 607 -19.35 -5.56 29.48
N GLN A 608 -19.36 -5.50 30.81
CA GLN A 608 -18.91 -4.33 31.57
C GLN A 608 -17.42 -4.05 31.36
N LEU A 609 -16.58 -5.08 31.30
CA LEU A 609 -15.16 -4.94 31.03
C LEU A 609 -14.91 -4.33 29.63
N LEU A 610 -15.64 -4.80 28.61
CA LEU A 610 -15.55 -4.28 27.25
C LEU A 610 -15.99 -2.81 27.16
N VAL A 611 -17.08 -2.45 27.84
CA VAL A 611 -17.54 -1.05 27.90
C VAL A 611 -16.50 -0.15 28.57
N SER A 612 -15.87 -0.61 29.65
CA SER A 612 -14.80 0.13 30.32
C SER A 612 -13.58 0.38 29.40
N GLN A 613 -13.17 -0.63 28.63
CA GLN A 613 -12.10 -0.49 27.65
C GLN A 613 -12.45 0.51 26.54
N LEU A 614 -13.69 0.50 26.05
CA LEU A 614 -14.16 1.45 25.04
C LEU A 614 -14.26 2.88 25.60
N GLN A 615 -14.69 3.05 26.85
CA GLN A 615 -14.74 4.34 27.53
C GLN A 615 -13.34 4.95 27.70
N ALA A 616 -12.34 4.15 28.09
CA ALA A 616 -10.95 4.62 28.18
C ALA A 616 -10.42 5.09 26.81
N LYS A 617 -10.76 4.36 25.74
CA LYS A 617 -10.36 4.72 24.37
C LYS A 617 -11.00 6.01 23.88
N ILE A 618 -12.27 6.24 24.20
CA ILE A 618 -12.98 7.49 23.88
C ILE A 618 -12.37 8.67 24.64
N GLY A 619 -12.00 8.48 25.91
CA GLY A 619 -11.30 9.50 26.71
C GLY A 619 -9.99 9.94 26.07
N SER A 620 -9.13 8.99 25.69
CA SER A 620 -7.87 9.28 24.99
C SER A 620 -8.07 10.06 23.69
N LEU A 621 -9.05 9.66 22.87
CA LEU A 621 -9.34 10.35 21.61
C LEU A 621 -9.89 11.76 21.82
N THR A 622 -10.63 11.98 22.91
CA THR A 622 -11.18 13.30 23.25
C THR A 622 -10.07 14.26 23.71
N ASP A 623 -9.11 13.78 24.49
CA ASP A 623 -7.94 14.58 24.90
C ASP A 623 -7.08 14.97 23.70
N ASP A 624 -6.92 14.08 22.73
CA ASP A 624 -6.16 14.38 21.52
C ASP A 624 -6.89 15.38 20.61
N LEU A 625 -8.22 15.30 20.52
CA LEU A 625 -9.05 16.31 19.83
C LEU A 625 -8.86 17.70 20.45
N LEU A 626 -8.91 17.81 21.79
CA LEU A 626 -8.71 19.08 22.50
C LEU A 626 -7.33 19.69 22.24
N LYS A 627 -6.27 18.87 22.18
CA LYS A 627 -4.92 19.34 21.86
C LYS A 627 -4.83 19.87 20.42
N VAL A 628 -5.52 19.22 19.48
CA VAL A 628 -5.58 19.69 18.09
C VAL A 628 -6.31 21.02 17.98
N GLU A 629 -7.45 21.18 18.67
CA GLU A 629 -8.23 22.42 18.66
C GLU A 629 -7.44 23.59 19.28
N GLN A 630 -6.67 23.35 20.35
CA GLN A 630 -5.78 24.37 20.92
C GLN A 630 -4.66 24.79 19.96
N LYS A 631 -4.10 23.85 19.17
CA LYS A 631 -3.10 24.18 18.16
C LYS A 631 -3.70 24.97 17.00
N LYS A 632 -4.91 24.65 16.58
CA LYS A 632 -5.65 25.38 15.54
C LYS A 632 -5.84 26.85 15.93
N ARG A 633 -6.31 27.14 17.15
CA ARG A 633 -6.46 28.53 17.63
C ARG A 633 -5.16 29.33 17.59
N LYS A 634 -4.04 28.71 17.98
CA LYS A 634 -2.73 29.39 17.93
C LYS A 634 -2.27 29.71 16.50
N LEU A 635 -2.62 28.86 15.54
CA LEU A 635 -2.31 29.10 14.13
C LEU A 635 -3.21 30.18 13.53
N GLU A 636 -4.49 30.21 13.91
CA GLU A 636 -5.43 31.28 13.53
C GLU A 636 -4.94 32.65 14.05
N GLU A 637 -4.53 32.73 15.32
CA GLU A 637 -3.94 33.96 15.90
C GLU A 637 -2.66 34.42 15.14
N SER A 638 -1.82 33.47 14.72
CA SER A 638 -0.62 33.79 13.94
C SER A 638 -0.95 34.25 12.51
N GLN A 639 -2.01 33.70 11.90
CA GLN A 639 -2.46 34.07 10.57
C GLN A 639 -3.02 35.50 10.57
N ASP A 640 -3.81 35.85 11.58
CA ASP A 640 -4.36 37.19 11.73
C ASP A 640 -3.24 38.23 11.91
N SER A 641 -2.20 37.91 12.69
CA SER A 641 -1.03 38.78 12.86
C SER A 641 -0.29 39.03 11.54
N LEU A 642 -0.12 38.00 10.70
CA LEU A 642 0.57 38.12 9.41
C LEU A 642 -0.28 38.89 8.40
N MET A 643 -1.61 38.73 8.42
CA MET A 643 -2.49 39.54 7.58
C MET A 643 -2.42 41.03 7.93
N GLU A 644 -2.29 41.37 9.22
CA GLU A 644 -2.12 42.76 9.65
C GLU A 644 -0.80 43.36 9.14
N GLU A 645 0.28 42.58 9.10
CA GLU A 645 1.59 43.01 8.60
C GLU A 645 1.59 43.23 7.08
N ILE A 646 0.94 42.34 6.33
CA ILE A 646 0.76 42.49 4.87
C ILE A 646 -0.05 43.74 4.54
N ALA A 647 -1.12 44.02 5.29
CA ALA A 647 -1.92 45.22 5.09
C ALA A 647 -1.11 46.51 5.30
N LYS A 648 -0.21 46.53 6.29
CA LYS A 648 0.70 47.66 6.56
C LYS A 648 1.70 47.88 5.42
N LEU A 649 2.30 46.82 4.89
CA LEU A 649 3.26 46.91 3.79
C LEU A 649 2.61 47.37 2.49
N HIS A 650 1.38 46.94 2.22
CA HIS A 650 0.64 47.35 1.02
C HIS A 650 0.27 48.83 1.04
N ALA A 651 -0.11 49.37 2.21
CA ALA A 651 -0.36 50.80 2.38
C ALA A 651 0.92 51.66 2.19
N GLN A 652 2.08 51.14 2.59
CA GLN A 652 3.37 51.83 2.40
C GLN A 652 3.79 51.86 0.92
N GLY A 653 3.53 50.79 0.15
CA GLY A 653 3.84 50.73 -1.28
C GLY A 653 3.06 51.74 -2.12
N GLN A 654 1.75 51.89 -1.86
CA GLN A 654 0.89 52.83 -2.59
C GLN A 654 1.27 54.30 -2.35
N MET A 655 1.76 54.64 -1.15
CA MET A 655 2.22 56.01 -0.86
C MET A 655 3.51 56.36 -1.63
N HIS A 656 4.36 55.38 -1.93
CA HIS A 656 5.62 55.59 -2.65
C HIS A 656 5.41 55.79 -4.16
N GLU A 657 4.43 55.11 -4.74
CA GLU A 657 4.09 55.19 -6.16
C GLU A 657 3.54 56.57 -6.54
N VAL A 658 2.69 57.16 -5.68
CA VAL A 658 2.14 58.51 -5.89
C VAL A 658 3.23 59.60 -5.84
N THR A 659 4.27 59.43 -5.00
CA THR A 659 5.38 60.40 -4.93
C THR A 659 6.35 60.36 -6.11
N VAL A 660 6.37 59.27 -6.88
CA VAL A 660 7.23 59.12 -8.07
C VAL A 660 6.56 59.72 -9.30
N MET A 661 5.23 59.63 -9.40
CA MET A 661 4.46 60.16 -10.53
C MET A 661 4.39 61.71 -10.60
N ASP A 662 4.58 62.42 -9.48
CA ASP A 662 4.58 63.88 -9.45
C ASP A 662 5.91 64.51 -9.94
N LYS A 663 7.00 63.74 -10.00
CA LYS A 663 8.33 64.26 -10.40
C LYS A 663 8.64 64.17 -11.89
N GLU A 664 7.84 63.46 -12.67
CA GLU A 664 8.09 63.22 -14.10
C GLU A 664 7.35 64.17 -15.05
N LYS A 665 6.62 65.17 -14.53
CA LYS A 665 5.79 66.09 -15.34
C LYS A 665 6.41 67.43 -15.73
N GLU A 666 7.65 67.74 -15.33
CA GLU A 666 8.17 69.13 -15.41
C GLU A 666 9.25 69.42 -16.46
N HIS A 667 9.63 68.45 -17.31
CA HIS A 667 10.64 68.69 -18.34
C HIS A 667 10.24 68.15 -19.70
N MET A 668 9.64 69.01 -20.55
CA MET A 668 9.89 69.05 -22.00
C MET A 668 9.19 70.27 -22.61
N SER A 669 9.92 71.38 -22.81
CA SER A 669 9.46 72.48 -23.68
C SER A 669 10.63 73.22 -24.34
N ARG A 670 10.45 73.45 -25.64
CA ARG A 670 11.15 74.35 -26.57
C ARG A 670 12.25 73.71 -27.43
N LEU A 671 11.90 73.45 -28.69
CA LEU A 671 12.68 74.01 -29.81
C LEU A 671 11.77 74.19 -31.03
N LYS A 672 11.98 75.28 -31.76
CA LYS A 672 11.22 75.70 -32.94
C LYS A 672 12.19 76.01 -34.08
N ASP A 673 11.66 75.76 -35.28
CA ASP A 673 11.99 76.34 -36.60
C ASP A 673 12.96 75.58 -37.52
N ALA A 674 12.74 75.49 -38.85
CA ALA A 674 11.51 75.54 -39.65
C ALA A 674 11.84 75.15 -41.11
N VAL A 675 10.82 74.64 -41.82
CA VAL A 675 10.57 74.69 -43.28
C VAL A 675 11.21 73.66 -44.22
N GLU A 676 12.43 73.15 -44.04
CA GLU A 676 12.89 72.01 -44.88
C GLU A 676 12.43 70.64 -44.33
N MET A 677 12.08 70.64 -43.04
CA MET A 677 11.47 69.53 -42.31
C MET A 677 10.04 69.25 -42.77
N LYS A 678 9.33 70.19 -43.40
CA LYS A 678 7.87 70.09 -43.64
C LYS A 678 7.48 68.91 -44.56
N ARG A 679 8.28 68.60 -45.57
CA ARG A 679 7.97 67.51 -46.52
C ARG A 679 8.23 66.12 -45.93
N THR A 680 9.31 65.97 -45.16
CA THR A 680 9.60 64.74 -44.41
C THR A 680 8.71 64.59 -43.18
N LEU A 681 8.27 65.70 -42.58
CA LEU A 681 7.36 65.73 -41.44
C LEU A 681 5.93 65.36 -41.88
N GLU A 682 5.48 65.68 -43.09
CA GLU A 682 4.15 65.23 -43.57
C GLU A 682 4.10 63.69 -43.76
N GLU A 683 5.15 63.07 -44.31
CA GLU A 683 5.26 61.60 -44.38
C GLU A 683 5.48 60.94 -43.00
N GLN A 684 6.27 61.57 -42.12
CA GLN A 684 6.45 61.12 -40.75
C GLN A 684 5.20 61.33 -39.88
N MET A 685 4.40 62.35 -40.14
CA MET A 685 3.14 62.64 -39.42
C MET A 685 2.01 61.72 -39.88
N GLU A 686 1.99 61.30 -41.15
CA GLU A 686 1.03 60.29 -41.61
C GLU A 686 1.39 58.91 -41.04
N ASN A 687 2.69 58.53 -41.08
CA ASN A 687 3.17 57.34 -40.38
C ASN A 687 2.94 57.42 -38.86
N HIS A 688 3.17 58.59 -38.22
CA HIS A 688 2.87 58.77 -36.79
C HIS A 688 1.37 58.74 -36.51
N ARG A 689 0.52 59.30 -37.37
CA ARG A 689 -0.95 59.20 -37.23
C ARG A 689 -1.40 57.76 -37.35
N GLU A 690 -0.85 57.00 -38.28
CA GLU A 690 -1.18 55.59 -38.44
C GLU A 690 -0.65 54.75 -37.26
N VAL A 691 0.55 55.04 -36.75
CA VAL A 691 1.12 54.41 -35.55
C VAL A 691 0.33 54.79 -34.30
N HIS A 692 -0.05 56.05 -34.14
CA HIS A 692 -0.88 56.51 -33.02
C HIS A 692 -2.30 55.98 -33.10
N GLN A 693 -2.86 55.85 -34.30
CA GLN A 693 -4.19 55.24 -34.49
C GLN A 693 -4.15 53.74 -34.21
N LYS A 694 -3.07 53.04 -34.58
CA LYS A 694 -2.81 51.64 -34.20
C LYS A 694 -2.52 51.48 -32.71
N GLN A 695 -1.85 52.44 -32.07
CA GLN A 695 -1.65 52.44 -30.61
C GLN A 695 -2.96 52.72 -29.88
N LEU A 696 -3.78 53.66 -30.37
CA LEU A 696 -5.10 53.94 -29.81
C LEU A 696 -6.07 52.77 -29.99
N SER A 697 -6.01 52.05 -31.13
CA SER A 697 -6.81 50.83 -31.31
C SER A 697 -6.36 49.74 -30.34
N ARG A 698 -5.04 49.51 -30.20
CA ARG A 698 -4.49 48.56 -29.22
C ARG A 698 -4.88 48.91 -27.79
N LEU A 699 -4.82 50.19 -27.41
CA LEU A 699 -5.23 50.65 -26.09
C LEU A 699 -6.75 50.50 -25.89
N ARG A 700 -7.57 50.70 -26.92
CA ARG A 700 -9.02 50.43 -26.84
C ARG A 700 -9.31 48.94 -26.69
N ASP A 701 -8.63 48.09 -27.44
CA ASP A 701 -8.75 46.64 -27.34
C ASP A 701 -8.28 46.15 -25.95
N GLU A 702 -7.20 46.74 -25.41
CA GLU A 702 -6.71 46.45 -24.07
C GLU A 702 -7.67 46.94 -22.98
N ILE A 703 -8.30 48.10 -23.16
CA ILE A 703 -9.34 48.61 -22.27
C ILE A 703 -10.59 47.70 -22.31
N GLU A 704 -11.05 47.29 -23.49
CA GLU A 704 -12.17 46.34 -23.62
C GLU A 704 -11.83 44.98 -23.00
N GLN A 705 -10.59 44.49 -23.20
CA GLN A 705 -10.15 43.25 -22.59
C GLN A 705 -10.09 43.37 -21.05
N LYS A 706 -9.55 44.47 -20.53
CA LYS A 706 -9.56 44.74 -19.08
C LYS A 706 -10.98 44.88 -18.55
N GLN A 707 -11.88 45.49 -19.29
CA GLN A 707 -13.29 45.59 -18.91
C GLN A 707 -13.99 44.22 -18.86
N ARG A 708 -13.75 43.35 -19.85
CA ARG A 708 -14.22 41.95 -19.84
C ARG A 708 -13.67 41.19 -18.64
N ASN A 709 -12.39 41.36 -18.32
CA ASN A 709 -11.78 40.72 -17.15
C ASN A 709 -12.40 41.25 -15.84
N VAL A 710 -12.67 42.56 -15.75
CA VAL A 710 -13.35 43.16 -14.60
C VAL A 710 -14.76 42.58 -14.42
N ASP A 711 -15.50 42.40 -15.51
CA ASP A 711 -16.86 41.86 -15.43
C ASP A 711 -16.85 40.35 -15.08
N GLN A 712 -15.90 39.57 -15.61
CA GLN A 712 -15.68 38.18 -15.19
C GLN A 712 -15.29 38.07 -13.71
N LEU A 713 -14.42 38.96 -13.22
CA LEU A 713 -14.03 39.00 -11.81
C LEU A 713 -15.21 39.40 -10.91
N LYS A 714 -16.12 40.27 -11.36
CA LYS A 714 -17.34 40.59 -10.63
C LYS A 714 -18.28 39.39 -10.54
N ASP A 715 -18.48 38.66 -11.64
CA ASP A 715 -19.33 37.46 -11.65
C ASP A 715 -18.77 36.38 -10.74
N LEU A 716 -17.44 36.16 -10.78
CA LEU A 716 -16.76 35.23 -9.88
C LEU A 716 -16.88 35.64 -8.42
N ASN A 717 -16.72 36.94 -8.12
CA ASN A 717 -16.87 37.45 -6.75
C ASN A 717 -18.31 37.30 -6.24
N GLN A 718 -19.33 37.52 -7.10
CA GLN A 718 -20.72 37.24 -6.74
C GLN A 718 -20.98 35.76 -6.46
N ALA A 719 -20.42 34.85 -7.28
CA ALA A 719 -20.52 33.42 -7.06
C ALA A 719 -19.87 33.00 -5.72
N LEU A 720 -18.67 33.50 -5.45
CA LEU A 720 -17.96 33.26 -4.18
C LEU A 720 -18.74 33.82 -2.97
N GLN A 721 -19.38 34.98 -3.10
CA GLN A 721 -20.22 35.52 -2.03
C GLN A 721 -21.46 34.65 -1.74
N LEU A 722 -22.07 34.06 -2.77
CA LEU A 722 -23.21 33.14 -2.61
C LEU A 722 -22.77 31.84 -1.94
N GLU A 723 -21.63 31.29 -2.34
CA GLU A 723 -21.05 30.11 -1.72
C GLU A 723 -20.68 30.35 -0.26
N ASN A 724 -20.07 31.50 0.04
CA ASN A 724 -19.72 31.88 1.41
C ASN A 724 -20.97 32.03 2.30
N ARG A 725 -22.06 32.63 1.79
CA ARG A 725 -23.35 32.65 2.52
C ARG A 725 -23.92 31.26 2.78
N LYS A 726 -23.76 30.34 1.83
CA LYS A 726 -24.23 28.95 1.97
C LYS A 726 -23.42 28.22 3.04
N LEU A 727 -22.09 28.33 2.99
CA LEU A 727 -21.17 27.80 3.99
C LEU A 727 -21.47 28.36 5.39
N GLN A 728 -21.77 29.65 5.48
CA GLN A 728 -22.12 30.29 6.75
C GLN A 728 -23.46 29.77 7.30
N SER A 729 -24.45 29.56 6.45
CA SER A 729 -25.71 28.91 6.85
C SER A 729 -25.52 27.48 7.33
N ASP A 730 -24.65 26.71 6.67
CA ASP A 730 -24.37 25.33 7.06
C ASP A 730 -23.54 25.28 8.35
N PHE A 731 -22.61 26.21 8.55
CA PHE A 731 -21.88 26.40 9.81
C PHE A 731 -22.84 26.69 10.98
N ASP A 732 -23.82 27.57 10.79
CA ASP A 732 -24.80 27.89 11.84
C ASP A 732 -25.69 26.68 12.18
N LYS A 733 -26.05 25.84 11.20
CA LYS A 733 -26.78 24.58 11.45
C LYS A 733 -25.94 23.59 12.24
N LEU A 734 -24.68 23.39 11.83
CA LEU A 734 -23.73 22.53 12.53
C LEU A 734 -23.50 22.99 13.97
N ARG A 735 -23.39 24.30 14.19
CA ARG A 735 -23.25 24.91 15.51
C ARG A 735 -24.49 24.67 16.38
N ALA A 736 -25.69 24.75 15.82
CA ALA A 736 -26.93 24.45 16.55
C ALA A 736 -27.06 22.95 16.89
N GLU A 737 -26.59 22.06 16.01
CA GLU A 737 -26.51 20.63 16.31
C GLU A 737 -25.49 20.31 17.40
N ASP A 738 -24.34 20.99 17.39
CA ASP A 738 -23.30 20.83 18.39
C ASP A 738 -23.79 21.27 19.78
N GLN A 739 -24.44 22.44 19.88
CA GLN A 739 -25.07 22.90 21.12
C GLN A 739 -26.13 21.91 21.64
N ASN A 740 -26.91 21.30 20.76
CA ASN A 740 -27.89 20.28 21.13
C ASN A 740 -27.23 18.98 21.62
N LYS A 741 -26.10 18.59 21.04
CA LYS A 741 -25.32 17.43 21.50
C LYS A 741 -24.69 17.72 22.86
N ASP A 742 -24.18 18.92 23.07
CA ASP A 742 -23.57 19.34 24.33
C ASP A 742 -24.61 19.37 25.48
N HIS A 743 -25.83 19.85 25.20
CA HIS A 743 -26.95 19.75 26.14
C HIS A 743 -27.33 18.32 26.49
N LYS A 744 -27.32 17.40 25.51
CA LYS A 744 -27.55 15.97 25.75
C LYS A 744 -26.43 15.36 26.57
N LEU A 745 -25.18 15.75 26.31
CA LEU A 745 -24.01 15.26 27.04
C LEU A 745 -24.06 15.70 28.50
N GLN A 746 -24.35 16.97 28.79
CA GLN A 746 -24.53 17.46 30.16
C GLN A 746 -25.62 16.68 30.91
N LYS A 747 -26.74 16.39 30.24
CA LYS A 747 -27.82 15.59 30.84
C LYS A 747 -27.39 14.14 31.12
N LEU A 748 -26.56 13.55 30.27
CA LEU A 748 -26.03 12.20 30.48
C LEU A 748 -24.97 12.17 31.59
N LEU A 749 -24.12 13.18 31.69
CA LEU A 749 -23.14 13.32 32.77
C LEU A 749 -23.84 13.41 34.13
N PHE A 750 -24.87 14.24 34.26
CA PHE A 750 -25.68 14.34 35.47
C PHE A 750 -26.33 13.00 35.88
N LEU A 751 -26.81 12.23 34.89
CA LEU A 751 -27.37 10.91 35.15
C LEU A 751 -26.29 9.89 35.55
N ASN A 752 -25.07 10.02 35.02
CA ASN A 752 -23.95 9.17 35.39
C ASN A 752 -23.45 9.47 36.80
N GLU A 753 -23.34 10.74 37.20
CA GLU A 753 -23.02 11.13 38.58
C GLU A 753 -24.02 10.56 39.58
N LYS A 754 -25.33 10.64 39.29
CA LYS A 754 -26.35 10.01 40.12
C LYS A 754 -26.22 8.49 40.21
N ARG A 755 -25.73 7.84 39.14
CA ARG A 755 -25.51 6.40 39.12
C ARG A 755 -24.28 6.00 39.94
N GLU A 756 -23.20 6.77 39.84
CA GLU A 756 -21.99 6.52 40.64
C GLU A 756 -22.24 6.78 42.13
N GLN A 757 -22.99 7.83 42.49
CA GLN A 757 -23.42 8.04 43.88
C GLN A 757 -24.20 6.84 44.43
N ALA A 758 -25.14 6.30 43.64
CA ALA A 758 -25.90 5.12 44.05
C ALA A 758 -25.04 3.85 44.17
N LYS A 759 -23.95 3.74 43.40
CA LYS A 759 -22.99 2.64 43.54
C LYS A 759 -22.14 2.78 44.79
N GLU A 760 -21.69 3.98 45.13
CA GLU A 760 -20.96 4.23 46.38
C GLU A 760 -21.83 3.89 47.60
N ASP A 761 -23.11 4.28 47.58
CA ASP A 761 -24.06 3.94 48.64
C ASP A 761 -24.26 2.41 48.77
N LEU A 762 -24.35 1.70 47.63
CA LEU A 762 -24.45 0.23 47.60
C LEU A 762 -23.19 -0.45 48.13
N LYS A 763 -22.00 0.08 47.79
CA LYS A 763 -20.72 -0.45 48.28
C LYS A 763 -20.59 -0.28 49.80
N GLY A 764 -21.05 0.85 50.36
CA GLY A 764 -21.11 1.04 51.81
C GLY A 764 -22.03 0.01 52.50
N LEU A 765 -23.12 -0.36 51.84
CA LEU A 765 -24.02 -1.40 52.33
C LEU A 765 -23.39 -2.81 52.23
N GLU A 766 -22.71 -3.12 51.12
CA GLU A 766 -21.97 -4.38 50.94
C GLU A 766 -20.87 -4.57 51.99
N GLU A 767 -20.09 -3.53 52.29
CA GLU A 767 -19.07 -3.57 53.35
C GLU A 767 -19.68 -3.81 54.73
N THR A 768 -20.87 -3.26 54.97
CA THR A 768 -21.61 -3.49 56.22
C THR A 768 -22.09 -4.94 56.32
N VAL A 769 -22.66 -5.48 55.23
CA VAL A 769 -23.11 -6.89 55.14
C VAL A 769 -21.94 -7.86 55.29
N ALA A 770 -20.78 -7.55 54.71
CA ALA A 770 -19.57 -8.36 54.83
C ALA A 770 -19.05 -8.41 56.28
N LYS A 771 -19.08 -7.28 57.00
CA LYS A 771 -18.71 -7.23 58.43
C LYS A 771 -19.67 -8.04 59.30
N GLU A 772 -20.97 -7.96 59.04
CA GLU A 772 -21.97 -8.76 59.75
C GLU A 772 -21.80 -10.26 59.49
N LEU A 773 -21.58 -10.65 58.23
CA LEU A 773 -21.30 -12.05 57.86
C LEU A 773 -20.02 -12.58 58.50
N GLN A 774 -18.96 -11.77 58.57
CA GLN A 774 -17.71 -12.15 59.23
C GLN A 774 -17.92 -12.35 60.73
N THR A 775 -18.71 -11.49 61.37
CA THR A 775 -19.08 -11.61 62.79
C THR A 775 -19.88 -12.88 63.03
N LEU A 776 -20.83 -13.19 62.14
CA LEU A 776 -21.64 -14.41 62.19
C LEU A 776 -20.79 -15.68 61.99
N ASN A 777 -19.79 -15.64 61.10
CA ASN A 777 -18.85 -16.73 60.88
C ASN A 777 -17.94 -16.97 62.10
N ASN A 778 -17.51 -15.90 62.77
CA ASN A 778 -16.73 -15.99 64.00
C ASN A 778 -17.57 -16.60 65.13
N LEU A 779 -18.83 -16.17 65.30
CA LEU A 779 -19.76 -16.77 66.26
C LEU A 779 -20.01 -18.25 65.97
N ARG A 780 -20.16 -18.62 64.68
CA ARG A 780 -20.30 -20.02 64.26
C ARG A 780 -19.07 -20.86 64.62
N LYS A 781 -17.85 -20.32 64.44
CA LYS A 781 -16.61 -21.02 64.83
C LYS A 781 -16.57 -21.28 66.34
N VAL A 782 -16.86 -20.26 67.15
CA VAL A 782 -16.92 -20.41 68.61
C VAL A 782 -17.97 -21.44 69.02
N PHE A 783 -19.14 -21.44 68.39
CA PHE A 783 -20.19 -22.42 68.65
C PHE A 783 -19.77 -23.85 68.29
N ILE A 784 -19.07 -24.04 67.18
CA ILE A 784 -18.54 -25.36 66.75
C ILE A 784 -17.44 -25.83 67.71
N GLU A 785 -16.52 -24.96 68.14
CA GLU A 785 -15.49 -25.31 69.12
C GLU A 785 -16.09 -25.72 70.47
N ASP A 786 -17.14 -25.02 70.93
CA ASP A 786 -17.87 -25.31 72.17
C ASP A 786 -18.66 -26.64 72.08
N ILE A 787 -19.21 -26.96 70.90
CA ILE A 787 -19.80 -28.30 70.64
C ILE A 787 -18.70 -29.37 70.61
N SER A 788 -17.58 -29.14 69.93
CA SER A 788 -16.49 -30.13 69.83
C SER A 788 -15.84 -30.41 71.19
N THR A 789 -15.71 -29.40 72.05
CA THR A 789 -15.22 -29.60 73.43
C THR A 789 -16.22 -30.35 74.30
N ARG A 790 -17.53 -30.06 74.17
CA ARG A 790 -18.57 -30.86 74.85
C ARG A 790 -18.62 -32.31 74.39
N VAL A 791 -18.47 -32.56 73.08
CA VAL A 791 -18.42 -33.93 72.53
C VAL A 791 -17.18 -34.68 73.02
N LYS A 792 -16.01 -34.02 73.09
CA LYS A 792 -14.79 -34.60 73.67
C LYS A 792 -14.95 -34.95 75.16
N ASN A 793 -15.59 -34.06 75.92
CA ASN A 793 -15.78 -34.25 77.35
C ASN A 793 -16.91 -35.27 77.69
N SER A 794 -17.79 -35.59 76.74
CA SER A 794 -18.83 -36.62 76.92
C SER A 794 -18.37 -38.06 76.63
N SER A 795 -17.15 -38.24 76.11
CA SER A 795 -16.57 -39.55 75.80
C SER A 795 -15.61 -40.09 76.87
N GLU A 796 -15.37 -39.35 77.95
CA GLU A 796 -14.65 -39.82 79.14
C GLU A 796 -15.47 -39.44 80.38
N ASN A 797 -15.83 -40.44 81.19
CA ASN A 797 -16.51 -40.41 82.50
C ASN A 797 -18.00 -40.79 82.51
N ASP A 798 -18.25 -42.09 82.37
CA ASP A 798 -19.27 -42.78 83.20
C ASP A 798 -18.60 -43.15 84.54
N CYS A 799 -19.05 -42.54 85.65
CA CYS A 799 -19.28 -43.16 86.97
C CYS A 799 -19.59 -42.10 88.06
N ASP A 800 -20.70 -42.36 88.76
CA ASP A 800 -21.05 -42.05 90.15
C ASP A 800 -21.41 -40.62 90.65
N GLU A 801 -22.71 -40.52 90.96
CA GLU A 801 -23.35 -40.09 92.22
C GLU A 801 -23.33 -38.61 92.72
N ALA A 802 -24.56 -38.15 92.99
CA ALA A 802 -25.01 -37.07 93.90
C ALA A 802 -24.70 -35.59 93.58
N GLY A 803 -25.76 -34.81 93.28
CA GLY A 803 -25.72 -33.34 93.45
C GLY A 803 -26.70 -32.51 92.61
N GLY A 804 -28.01 -32.60 92.87
CA GLY A 804 -28.99 -31.66 92.32
C GLY A 804 -28.88 -30.26 92.94
N SER A 805 -28.57 -29.24 92.13
CA SER A 805 -28.88 -27.79 92.36
C SER A 805 -28.20 -26.91 91.31
N LEU A 806 -26.97 -27.21 90.90
CA LEU A 806 -26.19 -26.34 90.01
C LEU A 806 -26.55 -26.50 88.52
N ALA A 807 -26.79 -27.73 88.08
CA ALA A 807 -27.12 -28.05 86.69
C ALA A 807 -28.47 -27.45 86.24
N GLN A 808 -29.43 -27.32 87.15
CA GLN A 808 -30.74 -26.74 86.86
C GLN A 808 -30.68 -25.21 86.72
N ARG A 809 -29.84 -24.53 87.51
CA ARG A 809 -29.55 -23.09 87.37
C ARG A 809 -28.85 -22.76 86.05
N GLN A 810 -27.87 -23.56 85.64
CA GLN A 810 -27.19 -23.38 84.35
C GLN A 810 -28.15 -23.59 83.16
N ARG A 811 -29.11 -24.51 83.27
CA ARG A 811 -30.14 -24.71 82.24
C ARG A 811 -31.10 -23.53 82.11
N ILE A 812 -31.51 -22.92 83.23
CA ILE A 812 -32.39 -21.74 83.22
C ILE A 812 -31.66 -20.53 82.61
N ILE A 813 -30.42 -20.27 83.01
CA ILE A 813 -29.60 -19.17 82.45
C ILE A 813 -29.35 -19.39 80.94
N PHE A 814 -29.13 -20.64 80.51
CA PHE A 814 -28.98 -20.98 79.09
C PHE A 814 -30.26 -20.76 78.28
N LEU A 815 -31.44 -21.07 78.87
CA LEU A 815 -32.72 -20.85 78.22
C LEU A 815 -33.08 -19.36 78.14
N GLU A 816 -32.79 -18.57 79.18
CA GLU A 816 -33.00 -17.12 79.20
C GLU A 816 -32.14 -16.40 78.15
N ASN A 817 -30.86 -16.76 78.03
CA ASN A 817 -29.97 -16.19 77.02
C ASN A 817 -30.40 -16.53 75.58
N ASN A 818 -30.83 -17.78 75.34
CA ASN A 818 -31.36 -18.16 74.03
C ASN A 818 -32.68 -17.44 73.71
N LEU A 819 -33.57 -17.29 74.69
CA LEU A 819 -34.82 -16.56 74.52
C LEU A 819 -34.58 -15.07 74.21
N GLU A 820 -33.57 -14.46 74.84
CA GLU A 820 -33.19 -13.07 74.58
C GLU A 820 -32.57 -12.89 73.18
N GLN A 821 -31.71 -13.82 72.73
CA GLN A 821 -31.17 -13.80 71.38
C GLN A 821 -32.25 -14.01 70.31
N LEU A 822 -33.17 -14.96 70.51
CA LEU A 822 -34.32 -15.16 69.61
C LEU A 822 -35.21 -13.92 69.54
N SER A 823 -35.43 -13.23 70.67
CA SER A 823 -36.22 -12.00 70.70
C SER A 823 -35.52 -10.85 69.95
N LYS A 824 -34.19 -10.75 70.00
CA LYS A 824 -33.41 -9.77 69.22
C LYS A 824 -33.47 -10.04 67.72
N VAL A 825 -33.30 -11.30 67.30
CA VAL A 825 -33.42 -11.70 65.89
C VAL A 825 -34.84 -11.45 65.38
N HIS A 826 -35.87 -11.78 66.16
CA HIS A 826 -37.26 -11.52 65.79
C HIS A 826 -37.54 -10.02 65.61
N LYS A 827 -37.05 -9.17 66.53
CA LYS A 827 -37.18 -7.70 66.42
C LYS A 827 -36.40 -7.12 65.24
N GLN A 828 -35.31 -7.76 64.80
CA GLN A 828 -34.56 -7.33 63.62
C GLN A 828 -35.30 -7.72 62.34
N LEU A 829 -35.74 -8.97 62.23
CA LEU A 829 -36.51 -9.45 61.07
C LEU A 829 -37.83 -8.69 60.86
N VAL A 830 -38.47 -8.24 61.94
CA VAL A 830 -39.68 -7.40 61.85
C VAL A 830 -39.36 -6.00 61.32
N ARG A 831 -38.21 -5.42 61.69
CA ARG A 831 -37.74 -4.13 61.16
C ARG A 831 -37.35 -4.24 59.68
N ASP A 832 -36.57 -5.25 59.33
CA ASP A 832 -36.14 -5.48 57.94
C ASP A 832 -37.34 -5.75 57.02
N ASN A 833 -38.36 -6.48 57.50
CA ASN A 833 -39.61 -6.66 56.75
C ASN A 833 -40.43 -5.37 56.59
N ALA A 834 -40.38 -4.46 57.57
CA ALA A 834 -41.05 -3.16 57.47
C ALA A 834 -40.37 -2.26 56.43
N ASP A 835 -39.03 -2.27 56.40
CA ASP A 835 -38.23 -1.50 55.44
C ASP A 835 -38.39 -2.04 54.02
N LEU A 836 -38.36 -3.37 53.84
CA LEU A 836 -38.60 -4.01 52.55
C LEU A 836 -40.00 -3.70 52.01
N ARG A 837 -41.03 -3.66 52.88
CA ARG A 837 -42.40 -3.27 52.50
C ARG A 837 -42.49 -1.82 52.03
N CYS A 838 -41.60 -0.93 52.49
CA CYS A 838 -41.56 0.46 52.06
C CYS A 838 -40.78 0.67 50.74
N GLU A 839 -39.79 -0.18 50.46
CA GLU A 839 -38.96 -0.09 49.23
C GLU A 839 -39.60 -0.76 48.01
N LEU A 840 -40.36 -1.83 48.20
CA LEU A 840 -41.00 -2.59 47.12
C LEU A 840 -41.86 -1.72 46.17
N PRO A 841 -42.71 -0.79 46.66
CA PRO A 841 -43.48 0.09 45.79
C PRO A 841 -42.62 1.08 44.98
N LYS A 842 -41.46 1.49 45.51
CA LYS A 842 -40.54 2.41 44.81
C LYS A 842 -39.85 1.69 43.65
N LEU A 843 -39.46 0.44 43.85
CA LEU A 843 -38.88 -0.40 42.81
C LEU A 843 -39.91 -0.73 41.71
N GLU A 844 -41.15 -1.04 42.07
CA GLU A 844 -42.24 -1.24 41.09
C GLU A 844 -42.53 0.01 40.26
N LYS A 845 -42.44 1.20 40.85
CA LYS A 845 -42.62 2.48 40.13
C LYS A 845 -41.46 2.75 39.17
N ARG A 846 -40.23 2.43 39.57
CA ARG A 846 -39.05 2.54 38.70
C ARG A 846 -39.13 1.56 37.53
N LEU A 847 -39.56 0.32 37.78
CA LEU A 847 -39.68 -0.71 36.74
C LEU A 847 -40.73 -0.32 35.68
N ARG A 848 -41.87 0.23 36.11
CA ARG A 848 -42.89 0.75 35.18
C ARG A 848 -42.36 1.90 34.32
N ALA A 849 -41.67 2.87 34.91
CA ALA A 849 -41.08 3.98 34.17
C ALA A 849 -40.01 3.53 33.16
N THR A 850 -39.22 2.50 33.49
CA THR A 850 -38.26 1.92 32.55
C THR A 850 -38.95 1.16 31.40
N ALA A 851 -40.02 0.43 31.69
CA ALA A 851 -40.79 -0.29 30.66
C ALA A 851 -41.45 0.68 29.67
N GLU A 852 -42.01 1.80 30.13
CA GLU A 852 -42.58 2.84 29.27
C GLU A 852 -41.51 3.49 28.38
N ARG A 853 -40.30 3.72 28.91
CA ARG A 853 -39.19 4.30 28.15
C ARG A 853 -38.67 3.36 27.07
N VAL A 854 -38.60 2.05 27.35
CA VAL A 854 -38.22 1.03 26.36
C VAL A 854 -39.25 0.99 25.23
N LYS A 855 -40.54 0.98 25.56
CA LYS A 855 -41.62 1.01 24.57
C LYS A 855 -41.56 2.24 23.65
N ALA A 856 -41.21 3.42 24.19
CA ALA A 856 -41.03 4.63 23.40
C ALA A 856 -39.84 4.52 22.42
N LEU A 857 -38.72 3.94 22.87
CA LEU A 857 -37.53 3.74 22.03
C LEU A 857 -37.77 2.71 20.91
N GLU A 858 -38.48 1.63 21.21
CA GLU A 858 -38.87 0.63 20.20
C GLU A 858 -39.79 1.22 19.11
N THR A 859 -40.64 2.16 19.49
CA THR A 859 -41.51 2.86 18.55
C THR A 859 -40.70 3.79 17.65
N ALA A 860 -39.80 4.60 18.23
CA ALA A 860 -38.91 5.47 17.46
C ALA A 860 -37.98 4.71 16.50
N LEU A 861 -37.51 3.53 16.90
CA LEU A 861 -36.67 2.67 16.05
C LEU A 861 -37.44 2.11 14.85
N ARG A 862 -38.71 1.72 15.06
CA ARG A 862 -39.60 1.30 13.97
C ARG A 862 -39.82 2.43 12.97
N ASP A 863 -40.14 3.63 13.44
CA ASP A 863 -40.38 4.80 12.60
C ASP A 863 -39.13 5.19 11.78
N ALA A 864 -37.95 5.12 12.39
CA ALA A 864 -36.68 5.36 11.70
C ALA A 864 -36.40 4.31 10.61
N LYS A 865 -36.69 3.04 10.87
CA LYS A 865 -36.54 1.96 9.90
C LYS A 865 -37.49 2.15 8.71
N GLU A 866 -38.75 2.52 8.97
CA GLU A 866 -39.72 2.80 7.91
C GLU A 866 -39.36 4.03 7.09
N SER A 867 -38.83 5.09 7.72
CA SER A 867 -38.31 6.26 6.99
C SER A 867 -37.15 5.89 6.07
N GLY A 868 -36.18 5.12 6.55
CA GLY A 868 -35.05 4.68 5.72
C GLY A 868 -35.46 3.78 4.55
N VAL A 869 -36.54 3.00 4.69
CA VAL A 869 -37.11 2.23 3.57
C VAL A 869 -37.80 3.15 2.55
N ARG A 870 -38.51 4.19 3.00
CA ARG A 870 -39.12 5.19 2.10
C ARG A 870 -38.07 5.96 1.30
N ASP A 871 -36.96 6.35 1.94
CA ASP A 871 -35.88 7.08 1.27
C ASP A 871 -35.17 6.22 0.23
N ARG A 872 -34.85 4.95 0.56
CA ARG A 872 -34.33 3.99 -0.43
C ARG A 872 -35.26 3.84 -1.64
N LYS A 873 -36.57 3.79 -1.41
CA LYS A 873 -37.56 3.69 -2.50
C LYS A 873 -37.58 4.95 -3.39
N ARG A 874 -37.41 6.14 -2.81
CA ARG A 874 -37.29 7.40 -3.57
C ARG A 874 -36.00 7.46 -4.40
N TYR A 875 -34.86 7.06 -3.82
CA TYR A 875 -33.60 7.00 -4.57
C TYR A 875 -33.69 6.02 -5.75
N GLN A 876 -34.31 4.86 -5.54
CA GLN A 876 -34.49 3.88 -6.61
C GLN A 876 -35.35 4.45 -7.76
N GLN A 877 -36.43 5.17 -7.44
CA GLN A 877 -37.28 5.82 -8.44
C GLN A 877 -36.53 6.90 -9.23
N GLU A 878 -35.67 7.69 -8.58
CA GLU A 878 -34.89 8.73 -9.26
C GLU A 878 -33.82 8.11 -10.19
N VAL A 879 -33.17 7.04 -9.76
CA VAL A 879 -32.23 6.27 -10.59
C VAL A 879 -32.92 5.70 -11.82
N ASP A 880 -34.12 5.15 -11.67
CA ASP A 880 -34.88 4.60 -12.79
C ASP A 880 -35.35 5.71 -13.76
N ARG A 881 -35.69 6.90 -13.24
CA ARG A 881 -36.01 8.09 -14.03
C ARG A 881 -34.82 8.57 -14.88
N ILE A 882 -33.63 8.58 -14.29
CA ILE A 882 -32.38 8.92 -14.98
C ILE A 882 -32.07 7.90 -16.08
N LYS A 883 -32.25 6.60 -15.81
CA LYS A 883 -32.08 5.54 -16.82
C LYS A 883 -33.05 5.70 -18.00
N GLU A 884 -34.28 6.12 -17.76
CA GLU A 884 -35.27 6.38 -18.81
C GLU A 884 -34.92 7.62 -19.65
N ALA A 885 -34.41 8.68 -19.01
CA ALA A 885 -33.91 9.89 -19.68
C ALA A 885 -32.68 9.61 -20.56
N VAL A 886 -31.79 8.72 -20.12
CA VAL A 886 -30.62 8.29 -20.91
C VAL A 886 -31.06 7.42 -22.10
N ARG A 887 -32.02 6.51 -21.90
CA ARG A 887 -32.56 5.68 -22.99
C ARG A 887 -33.26 6.52 -24.06
N SER A 888 -34.07 7.50 -23.68
CA SER A 888 -34.75 8.40 -24.62
C SER A 888 -33.78 9.31 -25.41
N LYS A 889 -32.69 9.79 -24.76
CA LYS A 889 -31.62 10.52 -25.46
C LYS A 889 -30.84 9.66 -26.45
N ASN A 890 -30.63 8.38 -26.16
CA ASN A 890 -29.95 7.46 -27.08
C ASN A 890 -30.80 7.07 -28.30
N VAL A 891 -32.13 6.99 -28.16
CA VAL A 891 -33.05 6.77 -29.30
C VAL A 891 -33.08 7.99 -30.22
N SER A 892 -32.97 9.20 -29.67
CA SER A 892 -32.96 10.46 -30.45
C SER A 892 -31.71 10.67 -31.32
N ARG A 893 -30.63 9.90 -31.09
CA ARG A 893 -29.39 9.95 -31.90
C ARG A 893 -29.38 9.01 -33.11
N ARG A 894 -30.41 8.16 -33.30
CA ARG A 894 -30.56 7.36 -34.51
C ARG A 894 -31.61 7.97 -35.44
N GLY A 895 -31.14 8.76 -36.40
CA GLY A 895 -31.95 9.18 -37.54
C GLY A 895 -31.07 9.61 -38.72
N HIS A 896 -31.41 9.07 -39.90
CA HIS A 896 -30.93 9.35 -41.26
C HIS A 896 -29.80 8.47 -41.81
N PHE A 897 -30.20 7.31 -42.36
CA PHE A 897 -29.55 6.75 -43.56
C PHE A 897 -30.56 6.71 -44.71
N ALA A 898 -30.03 6.95 -45.91
CA ALA A 898 -30.72 7.36 -47.13
C ALA A 898 -31.61 6.30 -47.80
N GLN A 899 -32.69 6.77 -48.45
CA GLN A 899 -33.52 6.04 -49.39
C GLN A 899 -32.86 5.97 -50.77
N ILE A 900 -32.75 4.75 -51.34
CA ILE A 900 -32.64 4.50 -52.79
C ILE A 900 -33.61 3.34 -53.13
N GLY A 901 -34.37 3.51 -54.22
CA GLY A 901 -35.40 2.59 -54.75
C GLY A 901 -34.86 1.22 -55.19
N GLU A 902 -35.65 0.20 -55.52
CA GLU A 902 -36.81 0.15 -56.42
C GLU A 902 -37.76 -1.03 -56.12
N LYS A 903 -38.93 -1.00 -56.77
CA LYS A 903 -40.06 -1.94 -56.71
C LYS A 903 -39.74 -3.36 -57.22
N MET A 904 -40.38 -4.39 -56.64
CA MET A 904 -41.12 -5.42 -57.40
C MET A 904 -42.28 -6.04 -56.61
N VAL A 905 -43.21 -6.60 -57.39
CA VAL A 905 -44.64 -6.86 -57.18
C VAL A 905 -44.89 -8.35 -56.80
N VAL A 906 -45.81 -8.60 -55.83
CA VAL A 906 -46.76 -9.76 -55.70
C VAL A 906 -46.11 -11.14 -55.40
N THR A 907 -46.53 -11.94 -54.41
CA THR A 907 -47.85 -12.57 -54.25
C THR A 907 -47.98 -13.25 -52.86
N VAL A 908 -49.21 -13.29 -52.38
CA VAL A 908 -49.79 -14.03 -51.23
C VAL A 908 -49.49 -15.54 -51.27
N HIS A 909 -49.26 -16.18 -50.11
CA HIS A 909 -50.04 -17.34 -49.63
C HIS A 909 -49.84 -17.63 -48.14
N ASN A 910 -50.97 -17.93 -47.49
CA ASN A 910 -51.19 -18.24 -46.09
C ASN A 910 -50.43 -19.50 -45.63
N ASP A 911 -49.98 -19.51 -44.37
CA ASP A 911 -50.27 -20.64 -43.49
C ASP A 911 -50.20 -20.27 -42.00
N GLU A 912 -51.05 -20.96 -41.25
CA GLU A 912 -51.52 -20.70 -39.88
C GLU A 912 -50.58 -21.14 -38.74
N ARG A 913 -50.53 -20.31 -37.67
CA ARG A 913 -50.30 -20.61 -36.22
C ARG A 913 -48.87 -21.00 -35.73
N PRO A 914 -48.62 -20.97 -34.39
CA PRO A 914 -48.55 -19.78 -33.53
C PRO A 914 -47.21 -19.70 -32.74
N LEU A 915 -46.98 -18.55 -32.11
CA LEU A 915 -45.83 -18.25 -31.25
C LEU A 915 -45.53 -19.32 -30.17
N ARG A 916 -44.25 -19.72 -30.07
CA ARG A 916 -43.61 -20.20 -28.83
C ARG A 916 -42.30 -19.47 -28.58
N SER A 917 -41.94 -19.47 -27.31
CA SER A 917 -41.14 -18.52 -26.54
C SER A 917 -39.64 -18.46 -26.86
N TRP A 918 -39.07 -17.31 -26.51
CA TRP A 918 -37.66 -16.92 -26.55
C TRP A 918 -36.73 -17.68 -25.57
N ASP A 919 -36.93 -18.99 -25.35
CA ASP A 919 -36.11 -19.79 -24.41
C ASP A 919 -35.05 -20.68 -25.07
N GLU A 920 -34.87 -20.64 -26.40
CA GLU A 920 -33.94 -21.55 -27.09
C GLU A 920 -32.59 -20.95 -27.54
N ILE A 921 -32.28 -19.68 -27.25
CA ILE A 921 -31.01 -19.06 -27.67
C ILE A 921 -29.96 -18.96 -26.54
N SER A 922 -30.34 -19.10 -25.27
CA SER A 922 -29.37 -19.07 -24.15
C SER A 922 -28.69 -20.43 -23.86
N VAL A 923 -29.14 -21.53 -24.44
CA VAL A 923 -28.60 -22.88 -24.14
C VAL A 923 -27.45 -23.30 -25.08
N ARG A 924 -27.15 -22.53 -26.14
CA ARG A 924 -26.02 -22.84 -27.04
C ARG A 924 -24.67 -22.27 -26.64
N PHE A 925 -24.60 -21.27 -25.77
CA PHE A 925 -23.30 -20.68 -25.37
C PHE A 925 -22.65 -21.32 -24.14
N TYR A 926 -23.36 -22.18 -23.41
CA TYR A 926 -22.84 -22.89 -22.22
C TYR A 926 -22.32 -24.31 -22.49
N ARG A 927 -22.38 -24.82 -23.73
CA ARG A 927 -21.94 -26.19 -24.07
C ARG A 927 -20.58 -26.29 -24.77
N GLN A 928 -19.91 -25.17 -25.03
CA GLN A 928 -18.66 -25.18 -25.80
C GLN A 928 -17.40 -24.91 -24.95
N THR A 929 -17.55 -24.40 -23.72
CA THR A 929 -16.45 -24.20 -22.77
C THR A 929 -16.15 -25.41 -21.88
N ASP A 930 -17.09 -26.35 -21.73
CA ASP A 930 -16.90 -27.56 -20.89
C ASP A 930 -16.26 -28.76 -21.59
N ARG A 931 -16.00 -28.68 -22.91
CA ARG A 931 -15.34 -29.77 -23.66
C ARG A 931 -13.82 -29.66 -23.75
N GLN A 932 -13.22 -28.51 -23.42
CA GLN A 932 -11.76 -28.35 -23.47
C GLN A 932 -11.07 -28.59 -22.12
N THR A 933 -11.76 -28.39 -21.00
CA THR A 933 -11.25 -28.66 -19.64
C THR A 933 -11.26 -30.16 -19.30
N GLY A 934 -12.22 -30.93 -19.80
CA GLY A 934 -12.27 -32.39 -19.58
C GLY A 934 -11.19 -33.20 -20.32
N ALA A 935 -10.70 -32.71 -21.47
CA ALA A 935 -9.69 -33.42 -22.26
C ALA A 935 -8.27 -33.31 -21.64
N GLN A 936 -7.97 -32.22 -20.92
CA GLN A 936 -6.67 -32.06 -20.24
C GLN A 936 -6.59 -32.85 -18.93
N GLN A 937 -7.71 -33.04 -18.21
CA GLN A 937 -7.74 -33.88 -17.01
C GLN A 937 -7.58 -35.38 -17.34
N GLN A 938 -8.14 -35.87 -18.45
CA GLN A 938 -7.97 -37.28 -18.85
C GLN A 938 -6.53 -37.61 -19.31
N GLN A 939 -5.82 -36.68 -19.95
CA GLN A 939 -4.40 -36.88 -20.29
C GLN A 939 -3.49 -36.86 -19.06
N TYR A 940 -3.81 -36.07 -18.03
CA TYR A 940 -3.07 -36.05 -16.77
C TYR A 940 -3.23 -37.36 -15.96
N TRP A 941 -4.45 -37.92 -15.93
CA TRP A 941 -4.73 -39.20 -15.27
C TRP A 941 -4.15 -40.42 -16.02
N GLN A 942 -4.10 -40.39 -17.36
CA GLN A 942 -3.39 -41.41 -18.15
C GLN A 942 -1.87 -41.32 -17.99
N TRP A 943 -1.31 -40.12 -17.86
CA TRP A 943 0.14 -39.94 -17.66
C TRP A 943 0.60 -40.40 -16.26
N GLN A 944 -0.20 -40.17 -15.20
CA GLN A 944 0.12 -40.71 -13.87
C GLN A 944 -0.06 -42.24 -13.78
N SER A 945 -1.06 -42.82 -14.43
CA SER A 945 -1.29 -44.28 -14.38
C SER A 945 -0.21 -45.11 -15.09
N SER A 946 0.46 -44.54 -16.10
CA SER A 946 1.56 -45.21 -16.80
C SER A 946 2.88 -45.26 -16.03
N ARG A 947 3.04 -44.46 -14.95
CA ARG A 947 4.29 -44.41 -14.17
C ARG A 947 4.30 -45.39 -12.98
N THR A 948 3.15 -45.90 -12.58
CA THR A 948 2.98 -46.83 -11.45
C THR A 948 2.98 -48.33 -11.83
N MET A 949 3.10 -48.68 -13.12
CA MET A 949 3.00 -50.08 -13.60
C MET A 949 4.28 -50.66 -14.23
N ALA A 950 5.42 -49.95 -14.21
CA ALA A 950 6.69 -50.49 -14.71
C ALA A 950 7.88 -49.95 -13.91
N GLY A 951 8.30 -50.68 -12.89
CA GLY A 951 9.52 -50.33 -12.14
C GLY A 951 9.70 -51.04 -10.80
N GLY A 952 9.09 -52.20 -10.58
CA GLY A 952 9.40 -53.07 -9.44
C GLY A 952 10.25 -54.26 -9.90
N SER A 953 11.57 -54.17 -9.77
CA SER A 953 12.41 -55.27 -9.27
C SER A 953 13.89 -54.87 -9.21
N THR A 954 14.52 -55.25 -8.10
CA THR A 954 15.96 -55.27 -7.78
C THR A 954 16.66 -53.98 -7.31
N ARG A 955 17.29 -54.13 -6.12
CA ARG A 955 18.45 -53.41 -5.57
C ARG A 955 18.20 -52.07 -4.89
N ILE A 956 18.01 -52.10 -3.56
CA ILE A 956 19.07 -51.82 -2.55
C ILE A 956 18.37 -51.63 -1.19
N ASP A 957 18.45 -52.67 -0.39
CA ASP A 957 18.20 -52.65 1.05
C ASP A 957 19.54 -52.30 1.71
N LYS A 958 19.71 -51.05 2.15
CA LYS A 958 20.71 -50.61 3.14
C LYS A 958 20.60 -49.10 3.39
N ASN A 959 20.56 -48.75 4.67
CA ASN A 959 20.82 -47.42 5.26
C ASN A 959 19.61 -46.49 5.51
N LEU A 960 18.59 -47.04 6.16
CA LEU A 960 17.70 -46.30 7.06
C LEU A 960 17.82 -46.90 8.48
N ARG A 961 19.04 -46.85 9.01
CA ARG A 961 19.42 -47.07 10.41
C ARG A 961 20.75 -46.38 10.64
N ASP A 962 20.76 -45.05 10.74
CA ASP A 962 21.84 -44.25 11.34
C ASP A 962 21.47 -42.76 11.26
N GLU A 963 20.55 -42.30 12.10
CA GLU A 963 20.49 -40.89 12.54
C GLU A 963 19.57 -40.69 13.76
N LYS A 964 19.54 -41.69 14.65
CA LYS A 964 18.88 -41.60 15.97
C LYS A 964 19.79 -42.04 17.12
N ALA A 965 21.11 -42.02 16.90
CA ALA A 965 22.11 -42.56 17.81
C ALA A 965 23.39 -41.70 17.91
N GLN A 966 23.29 -40.37 17.80
CA GLN A 966 24.45 -39.47 17.89
C GLN A 966 24.26 -38.26 18.82
N GLU A 967 23.42 -38.39 19.86
CA GLU A 967 23.28 -37.36 20.92
C GLU A 967 23.46 -37.90 22.35
N LEU A 968 23.82 -39.18 22.51
CA LEU A 968 24.06 -39.81 23.80
C LEU A 968 25.30 -40.72 23.75
N ARG A 969 26.49 -40.14 23.61
CA ARG A 969 27.80 -40.71 23.99
C ARG A 969 28.90 -39.66 23.82
N GLY A 970 28.96 -38.75 24.77
CA GLY A 970 29.97 -37.69 24.83
C GLY A 970 30.09 -37.09 26.23
N ARG A 971 29.96 -37.90 27.28
CA ARG A 971 30.29 -37.55 28.67
C ARG A 971 30.96 -38.73 29.35
N SER A 972 32.29 -38.70 29.33
CA SER A 972 33.29 -39.30 30.24
C SER A 972 34.52 -39.55 29.36
N GLU A 973 35.54 -38.71 29.39
CA GLU A 973 36.56 -38.70 30.45
C GLU A 973 37.07 -37.27 30.74
N VAL A 974 36.70 -36.76 31.92
CA VAL A 974 37.57 -36.48 33.08
C VAL A 974 38.96 -35.84 32.86
N SER A 975 39.19 -34.81 33.69
CA SER A 975 40.48 -34.33 34.24
C SER A 975 41.29 -33.28 33.47
N ASN A 976 41.16 -32.01 33.87
CA ASN A 976 42.05 -31.34 34.85
C ASN A 976 41.88 -29.81 34.73
N MET A 977 41.31 -29.14 35.75
CA MET A 977 42.02 -28.49 36.86
C MET A 977 42.75 -27.19 36.46
N HIS A 978 42.06 -26.03 36.52
CA HIS A 978 42.28 -24.94 37.49
C HIS A 978 41.23 -23.85 37.29
#